data_AF-A0A7J4Q637-F1
#
_entry.id   AF-A0A7J4Q637-F1
#
_cell.length_a   1.000
_cell.length_b   1.000
_cell.length_c   1.000
_cell.angle_alpha   90.00
_cell.angle_beta   90.00
_cell.angle_gamma   90.00
#
_symmetry.space_group_name_H-M   'P 1'
#
loop_
_entity.id
_entity.type
_entity.pdbx_description
1 polymer ?
#
loop_
_entity_poly.entity_id
_entity_poly.type
_entity_poly.pdbx_seq_one_letter_code
_entity_poly.pdbx_strand_id
1 'polypeptide(L)'
;NGLSNDPFNPPICFRGVFVLVLSPSKIGLNEDTGDIDRMMRGLLLMGGDISSSFNAKAIAGHYVELTVYPPDYSTVYQVESPGLLFTQNYPNQPPQSYGHLSLDNTQPESIESSISLNLTTRIKNRDQLSVLSIPNDQPALTIDILIDARDSLNTEIIMELSVHHLDSDTLNDWLIEFDDGNMNLPFITSDGIRMINNELDEDFSSLLDGIPIEEISSALSELFGSDIQFIEPNFTPPDQNGGLDFRHISGQTCDEPLEVRYCLDGVEAMSGNYPIYIQSSSQPVQVRISEIIENMLDSSLGDVSTLDFSIINDEDLAAAMSIIEVEFNNNPNWLQNIIPTDFPNTNINLELFLPEWIKSTKGDRSTLEIQSSFNSQEISKIGFEGTRNFDWQHPICLTSNPCEDTSSDLLCSSKQITCITSTAEVFLNSIAINELSGEININFEAQLTLSIHRVNIDLGQDGIELEPIPSDLIRRAIAVGDRRTSTNISEAGLLGGSDITAPIDFGNGHEINLIISNSGMDKFASDLNSLFPIISEENVFSNFPIDLGFGEYELNIDIQSTPFFAESEIYEIPDTVSPSDLNPINFSVSIRNAEMSIASKNNEINLDVHRSHVNSIFMNFFEWPFGSPITSDYGLTFEKSQMQQQIFPIMEHTIFGTIRSSALIIIHMPDELRLTSFESSSGLGNITETNGRQVLTYLTPICPDSESWNNCKKNSDIITYNIEYSWKFIFIELMPHLIIYSSLLGVLMVRLLRNRKEKRKQKMILQELEESQLTEEVAVAEFGAMDSPVVMVEESFFDDNEFEKYDDLDEPIT
;
A
#
# COMPACT_ATOMS: atom_id res chain seq x y z
N ASN A 1 113.09 31.59 -23.28
CA ASN A 1 112.43 30.27 -23.39
C ASN A 1 112.31 29.67 -22.00
N GLY A 2 111.40 30.21 -21.17
CA GLY A 2 111.11 29.68 -19.84
C GLY A 2 109.69 29.14 -19.83
N LEU A 3 109.54 27.84 -19.97
CA LEU A 3 108.36 27.12 -19.50
C LEU A 3 108.69 26.63 -18.08
N SER A 4 107.70 26.61 -17.19
CA SER A 4 107.87 25.99 -15.88
C SER A 4 108.12 24.49 -16.07
N ASN A 5 108.99 23.90 -15.25
CA ASN A 5 109.24 22.46 -15.28
C ASN A 5 108.16 21.73 -14.46
N ASP A 6 106.93 21.77 -14.98
CA ASP A 6 105.77 21.05 -14.46
C ASP A 6 105.86 19.57 -14.89
N PRO A 7 106.00 18.61 -13.95
CA PRO A 7 106.06 17.19 -14.27
C PRO A 7 104.69 16.60 -14.65
N PHE A 8 103.59 17.36 -14.53
CA PHE A 8 102.22 16.95 -14.84
C PHE A 8 101.63 17.67 -16.06
N ASN A 9 102.49 18.11 -16.99
CA ASN A 9 102.08 18.65 -18.28
C ASN A 9 102.66 17.78 -19.44
N PRO A 10 101.83 17.03 -20.18
CA PRO A 10 100.36 16.96 -20.11
C PRO A 10 99.83 16.26 -18.84
N PRO A 11 98.58 16.55 -18.43
CA PRO A 11 97.98 16.01 -17.21
C PRO A 11 97.84 14.48 -17.23
N ILE A 12 97.99 13.86 -16.06
CA ILE A 12 97.82 12.42 -15.88
C ILE A 12 96.34 12.12 -15.59
N CYS A 13 95.60 11.74 -16.63
CA CYS A 13 94.20 11.35 -16.51
C CYS A 13 94.05 9.94 -15.93
N PHE A 14 93.32 9.81 -14.82
CA PHE A 14 92.89 8.52 -14.27
C PHE A 14 91.38 8.34 -14.49
N ARG A 15 90.97 7.18 -15.00
CA ARG A 15 89.55 6.80 -15.11
C ARG A 15 89.26 5.62 -14.20
N GLY A 16 88.52 5.88 -13.12
CA GLY A 16 87.79 4.84 -12.41
C GLY A 16 86.49 4.51 -13.15
N VAL A 17 86.04 3.27 -13.05
CA VAL A 17 84.67 2.86 -13.35
C VAL A 17 84.21 2.03 -12.15
N PHE A 18 83.13 2.45 -11.52
CA PHE A 18 82.59 1.84 -10.31
C PHE A 18 81.15 1.43 -10.59
N VAL A 19 80.77 0.23 -10.18
CA VAL A 19 79.35 -0.15 -10.07
C VAL A 19 78.91 0.28 -8.68
N LEU A 20 77.91 1.15 -8.62
CA LEU A 20 77.34 1.62 -7.36
C LEU A 20 76.19 0.69 -6.99
N VAL A 21 76.33 -0.03 -5.89
CA VAL A 21 75.21 -0.69 -5.21
C VAL A 21 74.61 0.33 -4.25
N LEU A 22 73.30 0.58 -4.36
CA LEU A 22 72.58 1.39 -3.38
C LEU A 22 72.48 0.60 -2.06
N SER A 23 72.62 1.31 -0.93
CA SER A 23 72.37 0.71 0.38
C SER A 23 70.84 0.67 0.58
N PRO A 24 70.23 -0.43 1.03
CA PRO A 24 68.81 -0.47 1.37
C PRO A 24 68.46 0.69 2.33
N SER A 25 69.28 0.81 3.38
CA SER A 25 69.28 1.83 4.43
C SER A 25 69.48 3.30 4.00
N LYS A 26 69.40 3.59 2.69
CA LYS A 26 69.37 4.95 2.13
C LYS A 26 68.05 5.31 1.43
N ILE A 27 67.11 4.37 1.35
CA ILE A 27 65.81 4.51 0.67
C ILE A 27 64.72 3.77 1.48
N GLY A 28 64.70 3.97 2.81
CA GLY A 28 63.79 3.33 3.75
C GLY A 28 64.11 1.85 4.08
N LEU A 29 64.48 1.07 3.06
CA LEU A 29 64.63 -0.39 3.15
C LEU A 29 65.58 -0.89 4.26
N ASN A 30 65.16 -1.97 4.91
CA ASN A 30 65.96 -2.76 5.85
C ASN A 30 67.15 -3.45 5.15
N GLU A 31 68.25 -3.72 5.85
CA GLU A 31 69.41 -4.40 5.27
C GLU A 31 69.27 -5.94 5.22
N ASP A 32 68.28 -6.51 5.94
CA ASP A 32 67.98 -7.95 5.96
C ASP A 32 66.80 -8.36 5.03
N THR A 33 66.07 -7.42 4.41
CA THR A 33 64.93 -7.69 3.52
C THR A 33 64.94 -6.83 2.24
N GLY A 34 64.29 -7.33 1.18
CA GLY A 34 63.98 -6.60 -0.06
C GLY A 34 64.99 -6.73 -1.21
N ASP A 35 64.48 -6.62 -2.45
CA ASP A 35 65.23 -6.48 -3.69
C ASP A 35 65.03 -5.06 -4.25
N ILE A 36 66.03 -4.19 -4.00
CA ILE A 36 66.03 -2.80 -4.46
C ILE A 36 65.79 -2.69 -5.97
N ASP A 37 66.44 -3.53 -6.79
CA ASP A 37 66.35 -3.38 -8.26
C ASP A 37 64.96 -3.76 -8.75
N ARG A 38 64.35 -4.75 -8.10
CA ARG A 38 62.96 -5.15 -8.31
C ARG A 38 61.97 -4.03 -7.92
N MET A 39 62.10 -3.48 -6.71
CA MET A 39 61.25 -2.37 -6.22
C MET A 39 61.37 -1.13 -7.11
N MET A 40 62.61 -0.71 -7.41
CA MET A 40 62.90 0.43 -8.28
C MET A 40 62.30 0.24 -9.68
N ARG A 41 62.34 -0.97 -10.24
CA ARG A 41 61.69 -1.27 -11.53
C ARG A 41 60.16 -1.17 -11.42
N GLY A 42 59.54 -1.66 -10.35
CA GLY A 42 58.09 -1.55 -10.14
C GLY A 42 57.59 -0.10 -10.00
N LEU A 43 58.24 0.69 -9.14
CA LEU A 43 57.97 2.12 -8.97
C LEU A 43 58.05 2.89 -10.30
N LEU A 44 59.06 2.60 -11.12
CA LEU A 44 59.21 3.23 -12.44
C LEU A 44 58.20 2.71 -13.48
N LEU A 45 57.72 1.47 -13.38
CA LEU A 45 56.64 0.95 -14.23
C LEU A 45 55.30 1.61 -13.93
N MET A 46 55.00 1.94 -12.67
CA MET A 46 53.84 2.78 -12.28
C MET A 46 54.00 4.27 -12.68
N GLY A 47 55.06 4.63 -13.41
CA GLY A 47 55.30 6.01 -13.87
C GLY A 47 55.88 6.94 -12.81
N GLY A 48 56.21 6.42 -11.63
CA GLY A 48 56.91 7.15 -10.58
C GLY A 48 58.31 7.62 -10.99
N ASP A 49 58.87 8.50 -10.17
CA ASP A 49 60.20 9.05 -10.38
C ASP A 49 60.98 9.18 -9.06
N ILE A 50 62.29 8.96 -9.12
CA ILE A 50 63.13 8.77 -7.93
C ILE A 50 64.37 9.65 -8.00
N SER A 51 64.63 10.40 -6.93
CA SER A 51 65.81 11.24 -6.78
C SER A 51 67.00 10.48 -6.18
N SER A 52 68.21 10.88 -6.57
CA SER A 52 69.46 10.31 -6.08
C SER A 52 70.55 11.38 -6.10
N SER A 53 71.38 11.45 -5.04
CA SER A 53 72.40 12.50 -4.90
C SER A 53 73.78 11.95 -4.61
N PHE A 54 74.75 12.32 -5.44
CA PHE A 54 76.11 11.79 -5.43
C PHE A 54 77.12 12.91 -5.12
N ASN A 55 77.81 12.83 -3.98
CA ASN A 55 78.83 13.81 -3.62
C ASN A 55 80.12 13.60 -4.43
N ALA A 56 80.55 14.64 -5.13
CA ALA A 56 81.87 14.71 -5.75
C ALA A 56 82.80 15.62 -4.93
N LYS A 57 84.10 15.34 -4.95
CA LYS A 57 85.11 16.14 -4.24
C LYS A 57 86.43 16.24 -5.02
N ALA A 58 86.82 17.46 -5.39
CA ALA A 58 88.10 17.77 -6.00
C ALA A 58 89.05 18.40 -4.96
N ILE A 59 90.15 17.71 -4.66
CA ILE A 59 91.24 18.25 -3.82
C ILE A 59 92.13 19.22 -4.62
N ALA A 60 92.97 20.00 -3.94
CA ALA A 60 93.83 21.00 -4.56
C ALA A 60 94.65 20.43 -5.73
N GLY A 61 94.70 21.17 -6.84
CA GLY A 61 95.41 20.81 -8.08
C GLY A 61 94.71 19.77 -8.96
N HIS A 62 93.49 19.34 -8.63
CA HIS A 62 92.77 18.30 -9.38
C HIS A 62 91.55 18.86 -10.13
N TYR A 63 91.31 18.32 -11.32
CA TYR A 63 90.05 18.41 -12.05
C TYR A 63 89.35 17.05 -11.94
N VAL A 64 88.06 17.03 -11.56
CA VAL A 64 87.28 15.81 -11.34
C VAL A 64 86.00 15.85 -12.15
N GLU A 65 85.78 14.83 -12.97
CA GLU A 65 84.50 14.58 -13.64
C GLU A 65 83.83 13.38 -12.99
N LEU A 66 82.62 13.58 -12.46
CA LEU A 66 81.71 12.52 -12.06
C LEU A 66 80.64 12.37 -13.15
N THR A 67 80.46 11.15 -13.65
CA THR A 67 79.40 10.82 -14.61
C THR A 67 78.64 9.60 -14.07
N VAL A 68 77.33 9.76 -13.87
CA VAL A 68 76.45 8.73 -13.28
C VAL A 68 75.44 8.30 -14.32
N TYR A 69 75.55 7.04 -14.76
CA TYR A 69 74.56 6.37 -15.58
C TYR A 69 73.53 5.70 -14.67
N PRO A 70 72.23 5.78 -14.99
CA PRO A 70 71.18 5.08 -14.25
C PRO A 70 71.09 3.61 -14.71
N PRO A 71 70.37 2.74 -13.99
CA PRO A 71 70.08 1.36 -14.41
C PRO A 71 69.51 1.26 -15.84
N ASP A 72 69.75 0.13 -16.53
CA ASP A 72 69.43 -0.01 -17.96
C ASP A 72 67.95 0.17 -18.32
N TYR A 73 67.02 -0.11 -17.40
CA TYR A 73 65.57 0.10 -17.52
C TYR A 73 65.13 1.56 -17.26
N SER A 74 66.05 2.45 -16.90
CA SER A 74 65.76 3.81 -16.45
C SER A 74 66.61 4.87 -17.15
N THR A 75 66.21 6.13 -17.03
CA THR A 75 66.84 7.29 -17.69
C THR A 75 66.77 8.52 -16.78
N VAL A 76 67.85 9.30 -16.69
CA VAL A 76 67.82 10.58 -15.97
C VAL A 76 67.01 11.58 -16.79
N TYR A 77 65.99 12.20 -16.21
CA TYR A 77 65.21 13.24 -16.90
C TYR A 77 65.47 14.66 -16.35
N GLN A 78 65.97 14.76 -15.12
CA GLN A 78 66.27 16.02 -14.45
C GLN A 78 67.59 15.93 -13.67
N VAL A 79 68.38 17.01 -13.70
CA VAL A 79 69.64 17.17 -12.97
C VAL A 79 69.64 18.55 -12.32
N GLU A 80 70.03 18.63 -11.05
CA GLU A 80 70.14 19.92 -10.35
C GLU A 80 71.43 20.66 -10.72
N SER A 81 71.34 21.99 -10.81
CA SER A 81 72.52 22.85 -10.95
C SER A 81 73.44 22.67 -9.72
N PRO A 82 74.76 22.43 -9.89
CA PRO A 82 75.58 22.71 -11.07
C PRO A 82 75.84 21.51 -11.99
N GLY A 83 75.12 20.41 -11.84
CA GLY A 83 75.18 19.27 -12.74
C GLY A 83 74.60 19.56 -14.13
N LEU A 84 74.98 18.72 -15.09
CA LEU A 84 74.54 18.76 -16.49
C LEU A 84 73.89 17.42 -16.88
N LEU A 85 72.84 17.50 -17.69
CA LEU A 85 72.19 16.35 -18.31
C LEU A 85 72.79 16.10 -19.69
N PHE A 86 73.19 14.86 -19.96
CA PHE A 86 73.61 14.40 -21.29
C PHE A 86 72.80 13.17 -21.72
N THR A 87 72.74 12.92 -23.03
CA THR A 87 71.95 11.83 -23.63
C THR A 87 72.80 10.98 -24.55
N GLN A 88 72.72 9.66 -24.37
CA GLN A 88 73.35 8.65 -25.21
C GLN A 88 72.29 7.92 -26.05
N ASN A 89 72.43 8.00 -27.37
CA ASN A 89 71.56 7.33 -28.32
C ASN A 89 72.12 5.93 -28.64
N TYR A 90 71.32 4.90 -28.41
CA TYR A 90 71.66 3.50 -28.71
C TYR A 90 70.89 3.02 -29.94
N PRO A 91 71.50 2.25 -30.87
CA PRO A 91 70.79 1.70 -32.01
C PRO A 91 69.69 0.73 -31.56
N ASN A 92 68.47 0.91 -32.08
CA ASN A 92 67.29 0.07 -31.82
C ASN A 92 66.88 -0.03 -30.33
N GLN A 93 67.19 0.97 -29.52
CA GLN A 93 66.74 1.09 -28.13
C GLN A 93 66.31 2.54 -27.84
N PRO A 94 65.47 2.80 -26.81
CA PRO A 94 65.23 4.16 -26.35
C PRO A 94 66.54 4.82 -25.87
N PRO A 95 66.69 6.14 -26.08
CA PRO A 95 67.87 6.87 -25.63
C PRO A 95 67.97 6.86 -24.11
N GLN A 96 69.18 6.77 -23.57
CA GLN A 96 69.43 6.83 -22.13
C GLN A 96 70.15 8.13 -21.80
N SER A 97 69.61 8.88 -20.84
CA SER A 97 70.20 10.11 -20.34
C SER A 97 70.84 9.89 -18.98
N TYR A 98 71.91 10.62 -18.73
CA TYR A 98 72.82 10.43 -17.58
C TYR A 98 73.28 11.78 -17.02
N GLY A 99 73.59 11.79 -15.72
CA GLY A 99 74.07 12.98 -15.02
C GLY A 99 75.59 13.14 -15.12
N HIS A 100 76.06 14.38 -15.23
CA HIS A 100 77.48 14.72 -15.22
C HIS A 100 77.75 15.96 -14.35
N LEU A 101 78.85 15.94 -13.60
CA LEU A 101 79.32 17.05 -12.78
C LEU A 101 80.84 17.17 -12.94
N SER A 102 81.32 18.37 -13.29
CA SER A 102 82.75 18.69 -13.36
C SER A 102 83.15 19.67 -12.26
N LEU A 103 84.29 19.40 -11.61
CA LEU A 103 84.87 20.20 -10.54
C LEU A 103 86.30 20.60 -10.91
N ASP A 104 86.53 21.87 -11.20
CA ASP A 104 87.87 22.41 -11.44
C ASP A 104 88.47 23.03 -10.17
N ASN A 105 89.43 22.32 -9.57
CA ASN A 105 90.27 22.80 -8.48
C ASN A 105 91.76 22.82 -8.91
N THR A 106 92.04 23.03 -10.20
CA THR A 106 93.42 23.08 -10.74
C THR A 106 94.18 24.35 -10.35
N GLN A 107 93.46 25.43 -10.02
CA GLN A 107 94.01 26.70 -9.51
C GLN A 107 93.50 26.96 -8.07
N PRO A 108 93.94 26.15 -7.08
CA PRO A 108 93.44 26.23 -5.71
C PRO A 108 93.91 27.50 -5.00
N GLU A 109 93.06 28.08 -4.14
CA GLU A 109 93.44 29.22 -3.28
C GLU A 109 94.44 28.82 -2.18
N SER A 110 94.45 27.55 -1.75
CA SER A 110 95.43 27.01 -0.81
C SER A 110 95.72 25.53 -1.07
N ILE A 111 96.84 25.02 -0.54
CA ILE A 111 97.21 23.60 -0.69
C ILE A 111 96.19 22.67 0.01
N GLU A 112 95.37 23.19 0.91
CA GLU A 112 94.34 22.45 1.65
C GLU A 112 92.91 22.66 1.10
N SER A 113 92.69 23.57 0.13
CA SER A 113 91.34 23.86 -0.37
C SER A 113 90.79 22.72 -1.22
N SER A 114 89.61 22.21 -0.87
CA SER A 114 88.87 21.20 -1.64
C SER A 114 87.48 21.69 -2.02
N ILE A 115 87.12 21.61 -3.29
CA ILE A 115 85.76 21.82 -3.77
C ILE A 115 84.97 20.54 -3.57
N SER A 116 83.74 20.63 -3.07
CA SER A 116 82.80 19.50 -3.02
C SER A 116 81.40 20.01 -3.33
N LEU A 117 80.71 19.30 -4.23
CA LEU A 117 79.36 19.60 -4.69
C LEU A 117 78.62 18.27 -4.91
N ASN A 118 77.30 18.30 -4.81
CA ASN A 118 76.46 17.13 -5.09
C ASN A 118 75.98 17.17 -6.54
N LEU A 119 75.94 16.00 -7.17
CA LEU A 119 75.21 15.74 -8.40
C LEU A 119 73.89 15.08 -8.01
N THR A 120 72.81 15.86 -7.92
CA THR A 120 71.46 15.31 -7.74
C THR A 120 70.82 15.04 -9.10
N THR A 121 70.26 13.85 -9.28
CA THR A 121 69.61 13.39 -10.51
C THR A 121 68.28 12.73 -10.19
N ARG A 122 67.20 13.07 -10.91
CA ARG A 122 65.93 12.32 -10.86
C ARG A 122 65.82 11.39 -12.07
N ILE A 123 65.52 10.12 -11.82
CA ILE A 123 65.37 9.07 -12.81
C ILE A 123 63.90 8.70 -13.00
N LYS A 124 63.56 8.26 -14.21
CA LYS A 124 62.26 7.67 -14.54
C LYS A 124 62.44 6.45 -15.47
N ASN A 125 61.36 5.73 -15.78
CA ASN A 125 61.38 4.65 -16.78
C ASN A 125 61.96 5.12 -18.13
N ARG A 126 62.81 4.29 -18.73
CA ARG A 126 63.49 4.55 -20.02
C ARG A 126 62.57 4.38 -21.22
N ASP A 127 61.56 3.51 -21.15
CA ASP A 127 60.56 3.34 -22.20
C ASP A 127 59.17 3.76 -21.72
N GLN A 128 58.69 4.89 -22.24
CA GLN A 128 57.38 5.43 -21.88
C GLN A 128 56.21 4.58 -22.39
N LEU A 129 56.44 3.61 -23.29
CA LEU A 129 55.44 2.65 -23.72
C LEU A 129 55.33 1.43 -22.79
N SER A 130 56.24 1.30 -21.81
CA SER A 130 56.20 0.29 -20.74
C SER A 130 55.67 0.84 -19.41
N VAL A 131 55.37 2.14 -19.35
CA VAL A 131 54.73 2.75 -18.17
C VAL A 131 53.25 2.40 -18.18
N LEU A 132 52.75 1.93 -17.04
CA LEU A 132 51.35 1.60 -16.84
C LEU A 132 50.48 2.85 -17.02
N SER A 133 49.35 2.68 -17.72
CA SER A 133 48.36 3.73 -17.94
C SER A 133 46.99 3.20 -17.55
N ILE A 134 46.40 3.76 -16.50
CA ILE A 134 45.06 3.41 -16.04
C ILE A 134 44.04 4.16 -16.92
N PRO A 135 43.06 3.48 -17.55
CA PRO A 135 41.96 4.12 -18.26
C PRO A 135 40.99 4.84 -17.31
N ASN A 136 40.46 6.00 -17.73
CA ASN A 136 39.51 6.79 -16.94
C ASN A 136 38.18 6.08 -16.63
N ASP A 137 37.88 4.97 -17.32
CA ASP A 137 36.71 4.11 -17.15
C ASP A 137 36.95 2.92 -16.19
N GLN A 138 38.19 2.72 -15.69
CA GLN A 138 38.45 1.76 -14.61
C GLN A 138 38.19 2.40 -13.22
N PRO A 139 37.52 1.69 -12.29
CA PRO A 139 37.39 2.15 -10.91
C PRO A 139 38.71 2.08 -10.15
N ALA A 140 38.89 3.01 -9.23
CA ALA A 140 39.90 2.97 -8.18
C ALA A 140 39.56 1.91 -7.12
N LEU A 141 38.27 1.89 -6.73
CA LEU A 141 37.70 1.03 -5.69
C LEU A 141 36.42 0.35 -6.20
N THR A 142 36.14 -0.86 -5.72
CA THR A 142 34.79 -1.45 -5.79
C THR A 142 34.32 -1.75 -4.37
N ILE A 143 33.09 -1.37 -4.04
CA ILE A 143 32.42 -1.70 -2.77
C ILE A 143 31.33 -2.73 -3.07
N ASP A 144 31.43 -3.90 -2.45
CA ASP A 144 30.45 -4.97 -2.55
C ASP A 144 29.73 -5.08 -1.20
N ILE A 145 28.43 -4.76 -1.16
CA ILE A 145 27.58 -4.81 0.03
C ILE A 145 26.71 -6.07 -0.02
N LEU A 146 26.82 -6.91 1.00
CA LEU A 146 26.08 -8.16 1.13
C LEU A 146 25.10 -8.07 2.31
N ILE A 147 23.81 -8.31 2.06
CA ILE A 147 22.73 -8.23 3.06
C ILE A 147 21.98 -9.56 3.12
N ASP A 148 22.04 -10.26 4.25
CA ASP A 148 21.28 -11.49 4.48
C ASP A 148 19.92 -11.24 5.16
N ALA A 149 18.93 -10.77 4.39
CA ALA A 149 17.61 -10.46 4.93
C ALA A 149 16.68 -11.69 5.12
N ARG A 150 17.23 -12.92 5.11
CA ARG A 150 16.44 -14.14 5.36
C ARG A 150 15.93 -14.23 6.81
N ASP A 151 16.60 -13.57 7.74
CA ASP A 151 16.11 -13.25 9.09
C ASP A 151 16.25 -11.74 9.32
N SER A 152 15.26 -10.96 8.86
CA SER A 152 15.30 -9.49 8.93
C SER A 152 15.37 -8.90 10.35
N LEU A 153 15.27 -9.73 11.40
CA LEU A 153 15.46 -9.34 12.79
C LEU A 153 16.92 -9.42 13.27
N ASN A 154 17.80 -10.15 12.57
CA ASN A 154 19.19 -10.40 12.97
C ASN A 154 20.17 -10.31 11.78
N THR A 155 19.93 -9.41 10.82
CA THR A 155 20.75 -9.24 9.62
C THR A 155 22.15 -8.74 10.00
N GLU A 156 23.19 -9.47 9.60
CA GLU A 156 24.56 -8.93 9.52
C GLU A 156 24.77 -8.38 8.11
N ILE A 157 25.19 -7.12 8.00
CA ILE A 157 25.57 -6.51 6.72
C ILE A 157 27.09 -6.62 6.60
N ILE A 158 27.57 -7.14 5.47
CA ILE A 158 29.00 -7.23 5.17
C ILE A 158 29.32 -6.21 4.06
N MET A 159 30.44 -5.52 4.22
CA MET A 159 31.01 -4.61 3.21
C MET A 159 32.41 -5.15 2.85
N GLU A 160 32.63 -5.48 1.59
CA GLU A 160 33.97 -5.77 1.04
C GLU A 160 34.40 -4.62 0.11
N LEU A 161 35.58 -4.06 0.38
CA LEU A 161 36.22 -3.00 -0.39
C LEU A 161 37.40 -3.61 -1.17
N SER A 162 37.29 -3.59 -2.49
CA SER A 162 38.32 -4.00 -3.44
C SER A 162 39.15 -2.80 -3.89
N VAL A 163 40.37 -2.66 -3.36
CA VAL A 163 41.31 -1.60 -3.76
C VAL A 163 42.07 -2.03 -5.02
N HIS A 164 41.80 -1.40 -6.16
CA HIS A 164 42.52 -1.63 -7.43
C HIS A 164 43.69 -0.66 -7.60
N HIS A 165 43.43 0.64 -7.36
CA HIS A 165 44.44 1.70 -7.39
C HIS A 165 43.99 2.92 -6.57
N LEU A 166 44.93 3.75 -6.15
CA LEU A 166 44.70 5.05 -5.52
C LEU A 166 45.59 6.09 -6.21
N ASP A 167 45.07 7.29 -6.47
CA ASP A 167 45.86 8.39 -7.04
C ASP A 167 46.60 9.19 -5.97
N SER A 168 47.52 10.07 -6.40
CA SER A 168 48.30 10.90 -5.48
C SER A 168 47.46 11.84 -4.62
N ASP A 169 46.25 12.23 -5.04
CA ASP A 169 45.42 13.14 -4.25
C ASP A 169 44.76 12.34 -3.11
N THR A 170 44.16 11.19 -3.41
CA THR A 170 43.63 10.24 -2.42
C THR A 170 44.68 9.83 -1.38
N LEU A 171 45.92 9.56 -1.82
CA LEU A 171 47.02 9.19 -0.94
C LEU A 171 47.46 10.32 0.01
N ASN A 172 47.38 11.58 -0.44
CA ASN A 172 47.63 12.74 0.42
C ASN A 172 46.51 12.93 1.45
N ASP A 173 45.25 12.78 1.03
CA ASP A 173 44.08 12.97 1.90
C ASP A 173 43.95 11.86 2.96
N TRP A 174 44.35 10.62 2.63
CA TRP A 174 44.46 9.51 3.58
C TRP A 174 45.78 9.53 4.38
N LEU A 175 46.62 10.58 4.22
CA LEU A 175 47.87 10.81 4.94
C LEU A 175 48.93 9.70 4.81
N ILE A 176 48.98 9.02 3.65
CA ILE A 176 49.87 7.88 3.40
C ILE A 176 51.23 8.37 2.84
N GLU A 177 52.18 8.67 3.74
CA GLU A 177 53.56 9.02 3.39
C GLU A 177 54.45 7.77 3.21
N PHE A 178 54.99 7.55 2.00
CA PHE A 178 55.83 6.38 1.68
C PHE A 178 57.35 6.61 1.79
N ASP A 179 57.83 7.86 1.87
CA ASP A 179 59.26 8.18 1.95
C ASP A 179 59.51 9.64 2.41
N ASP A 180 60.76 9.97 2.78
CA ASP A 180 61.24 11.33 3.13
C ASP A 180 61.18 12.38 1.96
N GLY A 181 60.37 12.15 0.92
CA GLY A 181 60.22 13.02 -0.25
C GLY A 181 61.28 12.86 -1.35
N ASN A 182 62.01 11.74 -1.38
CA ASN A 182 62.96 11.42 -2.44
C ASN A 182 62.27 10.72 -3.63
N MET A 183 61.15 10.05 -3.39
CA MET A 183 60.28 9.39 -4.35
C MET A 183 59.14 10.32 -4.78
N ASN A 184 58.42 9.94 -5.84
CA ASN A 184 57.20 10.58 -6.31
C ASN A 184 56.39 9.53 -7.10
N LEU A 185 55.11 9.38 -6.80
CA LEU A 185 54.20 8.42 -7.44
C LEU A 185 52.95 9.14 -7.93
N PRO A 186 52.54 8.98 -9.21
CA PRO A 186 51.30 9.58 -9.72
C PRO A 186 50.05 8.85 -9.18
N PHE A 187 50.19 7.55 -8.94
CA PHE A 187 49.22 6.64 -8.35
C PHE A 187 49.96 5.41 -7.80
N ILE A 188 49.29 4.61 -6.99
CA ILE A 188 49.71 3.28 -6.56
C ILE A 188 48.62 2.26 -6.95
N THR A 189 49.01 1.08 -7.42
CA THR A 189 48.08 -0.04 -7.68
C THR A 189 48.09 -1.04 -6.53
N SER A 190 47.19 -2.03 -6.55
CA SER A 190 47.26 -3.17 -5.64
C SER A 190 48.62 -3.89 -5.69
N ASP A 191 49.24 -4.03 -6.87
CA ASP A 191 50.63 -4.50 -7.00
C ASP A 191 51.65 -3.53 -6.40
N GLY A 192 51.42 -2.21 -6.52
CA GLY A 192 52.24 -1.19 -5.86
C GLY A 192 52.21 -1.29 -4.34
N ILE A 193 51.03 -1.53 -3.76
CA ILE A 193 50.84 -1.75 -2.33
C ILE A 193 51.50 -3.07 -1.91
N ARG A 194 51.28 -4.18 -2.65
CA ARG A 194 51.92 -5.48 -2.40
C ARG A 194 53.44 -5.43 -2.52
N MET A 195 53.98 -4.58 -3.39
CA MET A 195 55.41 -4.29 -3.48
C MET A 195 55.90 -3.57 -2.22
N ILE A 196 55.33 -2.41 -1.86
CA ILE A 196 55.78 -1.66 -0.68
C ILE A 196 55.69 -2.51 0.61
N ASN A 197 54.58 -3.23 0.81
CA ASN A 197 54.41 -4.21 1.89
C ASN A 197 55.54 -5.27 1.94
N ASN A 198 55.94 -5.83 0.79
CA ASN A 198 56.96 -6.89 0.77
C ASN A 198 58.40 -6.39 0.90
N GLU A 199 58.69 -5.21 0.36
CA GLU A 199 60.07 -4.71 0.28
C GLU A 199 60.43 -3.87 1.52
N LEU A 200 59.52 -3.00 1.97
CA LEU A 200 59.77 -2.03 3.05
C LEU A 200 59.31 -2.49 4.45
N ASP A 201 58.45 -3.52 4.56
CA ASP A 201 57.86 -3.99 5.83
C ASP A 201 56.95 -2.92 6.51
N GLU A 202 56.30 -2.08 5.68
CA GLU A 202 55.40 -0.99 6.12
C GLU A 202 54.05 -1.51 6.64
N ASP A 203 53.54 -0.84 7.68
CA ASP A 203 52.21 -1.11 8.23
C ASP A 203 51.14 -0.30 7.47
N PHE A 204 50.25 -1.01 6.78
CA PHE A 204 49.12 -0.43 6.04
C PHE A 204 47.89 -0.18 6.92
N SER A 205 48.03 -0.09 8.24
CA SER A 205 46.97 0.40 9.14
C SER A 205 46.43 1.78 8.73
N SER A 206 47.27 2.68 8.21
CA SER A 206 46.86 3.97 7.64
C SER A 206 45.90 3.86 6.43
N LEU A 207 45.98 2.76 5.66
CA LEU A 207 45.04 2.48 4.57
C LEU A 207 43.65 2.08 5.09
N LEU A 208 43.57 1.55 6.33
CA LEU A 208 42.33 1.22 7.01
C LEU A 208 41.73 2.46 7.69
N ASP A 209 42.58 3.27 8.34
CA ASP A 209 42.21 4.56 8.95
C ASP A 209 41.66 5.57 7.92
N GLY A 210 42.13 5.52 6.67
CA GLY A 210 41.68 6.39 5.57
C GLY A 210 40.27 6.09 5.03
N ILE A 211 39.64 4.98 5.43
CA ILE A 211 38.30 4.62 4.96
C ILE A 211 37.24 5.34 5.81
N PRO A 212 36.34 6.16 5.21
CA PRO A 212 35.32 6.94 5.93
C PRO A 212 34.13 6.06 6.36
N ILE A 213 34.41 5.04 7.18
CA ILE A 213 33.44 4.05 7.66
C ILE A 213 32.27 4.70 8.40
N GLU A 214 32.48 5.79 9.15
CA GLU A 214 31.40 6.52 9.83
C GLU A 214 30.41 7.17 8.84
N GLU A 215 30.89 7.72 7.72
CA GLU A 215 30.04 8.37 6.71
C GLU A 215 29.26 7.33 5.90
N ILE A 216 29.93 6.24 5.47
CA ILE A 216 29.29 5.11 4.79
C ILE A 216 28.24 4.45 5.70
N SER A 217 28.55 4.29 7.00
CA SER A 217 27.60 3.81 8.02
C SER A 217 26.37 4.72 8.13
N SER A 218 26.56 6.04 8.14
CA SER A 218 25.47 7.01 8.21
C SER A 218 24.59 7.01 6.96
N ALA A 219 25.17 6.94 5.76
CA ALA A 219 24.43 6.93 4.50
C ALA A 219 23.61 5.64 4.33
N LEU A 220 24.18 4.49 4.70
CA LEU A 220 23.45 3.21 4.74
C LEU A 220 22.35 3.20 5.81
N SER A 221 22.58 3.87 6.95
CA SER A 221 21.56 4.02 7.99
C SER A 221 20.36 4.86 7.54
N GLU A 222 20.59 5.88 6.72
CA GLU A 222 19.53 6.71 6.12
C GLU A 222 18.75 5.94 5.04
N LEU A 223 19.45 5.19 4.17
CA LEU A 223 18.82 4.39 3.10
C LEU A 223 18.08 3.14 3.58
N PHE A 224 18.43 2.57 4.74
CA PHE A 224 17.80 1.36 5.29
C PHE A 224 17.05 1.61 6.62
N GLY A 225 16.85 2.88 7.00
CA GLY A 225 16.10 3.32 8.18
C GLY A 225 16.50 2.69 9.53
N SER A 226 17.76 2.25 9.62
CA SER A 226 18.26 1.34 10.66
C SER A 226 19.63 1.81 11.15
N ASP A 227 19.90 1.73 12.46
CA ASP A 227 21.18 2.16 13.06
C ASP A 227 22.32 1.19 12.72
N ILE A 228 22.93 1.39 11.56
CA ILE A 228 24.01 0.58 10.99
C ILE A 228 25.33 1.24 11.37
N GLN A 229 26.17 0.48 12.07
CA GLN A 229 27.53 0.89 12.42
C GLN A 229 28.43 -0.28 12.06
N PHE A 230 29.41 -0.04 11.22
CA PHE A 230 30.40 -1.04 10.82
C PHE A 230 31.56 -1.07 11.84
N ILE A 231 32.14 -2.25 12.03
CA ILE A 231 33.34 -2.41 12.86
C ILE A 231 34.59 -1.86 12.15
N GLU A 232 35.70 -1.79 12.89
CA GLU A 232 37.03 -1.45 12.36
C GLU A 232 37.38 -2.35 11.16
N PRO A 233 37.67 -1.78 9.96
CA PRO A 233 37.88 -2.56 8.74
C PRO A 233 39.21 -3.34 8.81
N ASN A 234 39.26 -4.51 8.19
CA ASN A 234 40.41 -5.41 8.25
C ASN A 234 40.73 -6.04 6.88
N PHE A 235 42.00 -6.25 6.57
CA PHE A 235 42.42 -6.98 5.36
C PHE A 235 41.92 -8.44 5.39
N THR A 236 41.33 -8.92 4.31
CA THR A 236 40.93 -10.34 4.21
C THR A 236 42.09 -11.23 3.74
N PRO A 237 42.06 -12.55 4.04
CA PRO A 237 43.04 -13.50 3.50
C PRO A 237 42.97 -13.56 1.97
N PRO A 238 44.11 -13.67 1.26
CA PRO A 238 44.14 -13.71 -0.20
C PRO A 238 43.48 -14.98 -0.77
N ASP A 239 42.87 -14.83 -1.94
CA ASP A 239 42.18 -15.90 -2.65
C ASP A 239 42.85 -16.18 -4.03
N GLN A 240 42.09 -16.48 -5.09
CA GLN A 240 42.60 -16.63 -6.46
C GLN A 240 42.52 -15.33 -7.29
N ASN A 241 41.84 -14.30 -6.78
CA ASN A 241 41.53 -13.06 -7.47
C ASN A 241 42.22 -11.82 -6.87
N GLY A 242 42.62 -11.85 -5.58
CA GLY A 242 43.27 -10.71 -4.93
C GLY A 242 43.67 -10.94 -3.47
N GLY A 243 43.80 -9.83 -2.74
CA GLY A 243 44.24 -9.74 -1.34
C GLY A 243 45.65 -9.15 -1.15
N LEU A 244 45.97 -8.76 0.09
CA LEU A 244 47.27 -8.15 0.44
C LEU A 244 48.43 -9.17 0.39
N ASP A 245 48.17 -10.43 0.76
CA ASP A 245 49.15 -11.53 0.68
C ASP A 245 49.10 -12.30 -0.66
N PHE A 246 48.41 -11.77 -1.68
CA PHE A 246 48.25 -12.40 -3.00
C PHE A 246 49.59 -12.69 -3.70
N ARG A 247 49.58 -13.70 -4.57
CA ARG A 247 50.77 -14.15 -5.32
C ARG A 247 50.42 -14.54 -6.74
N HIS A 248 51.14 -13.98 -7.69
CA HIS A 248 50.95 -14.23 -9.09
C HIS A 248 51.53 -15.59 -9.50
N ILE A 249 50.79 -16.29 -10.35
CA ILE A 249 51.15 -17.60 -10.87
C ILE A 249 51.76 -17.42 -12.26
N SER A 250 52.98 -17.91 -12.43
CA SER A 250 53.77 -17.82 -13.66
C SER A 250 52.98 -18.30 -14.90
N GLY A 251 52.82 -17.40 -15.88
CA GLY A 251 52.09 -17.65 -17.12
C GLY A 251 50.57 -17.77 -16.97
N GLN A 252 50.00 -17.31 -15.85
CA GLN A 252 48.55 -17.22 -15.63
C GLN A 252 48.12 -15.82 -15.21
N THR A 253 48.75 -15.26 -14.17
CA THR A 253 48.42 -13.93 -13.62
C THR A 253 49.61 -12.96 -13.63
N CYS A 254 50.77 -13.41 -14.11
CA CYS A 254 51.94 -12.60 -14.46
C CYS A 254 52.83 -13.39 -15.45
N ASP A 255 53.51 -12.73 -16.40
CA ASP A 255 54.40 -13.41 -17.37
C ASP A 255 55.77 -13.79 -16.79
N GLU A 256 56.06 -13.44 -15.53
CA GLU A 256 57.31 -13.77 -14.86
C GLU A 256 57.50 -15.29 -14.62
N PRO A 257 58.76 -15.79 -14.59
CA PRO A 257 59.06 -17.23 -14.55
C PRO A 257 58.93 -17.90 -13.17
N LEU A 258 58.50 -17.15 -12.14
CA LEU A 258 58.39 -17.58 -10.75
C LEU A 258 57.15 -16.97 -10.11
N GLU A 259 56.75 -17.54 -8.96
CA GLU A 259 55.71 -16.99 -8.08
C GLU A 259 56.21 -15.70 -7.41
N VAL A 260 55.45 -14.61 -7.54
CA VAL A 260 55.83 -13.25 -7.06
C VAL A 260 54.62 -12.54 -6.45
N ARG A 261 54.82 -11.60 -5.51
CA ARG A 261 53.71 -10.82 -4.89
C ARG A 261 53.17 -9.66 -5.74
N TYR A 262 53.96 -9.21 -6.71
CA TYR A 262 53.65 -8.12 -7.63
C TYR A 262 54.39 -8.40 -8.94
N CYS A 263 53.80 -8.02 -10.07
CA CYS A 263 54.27 -8.39 -11.40
C CYS A 263 55.14 -7.28 -12.05
N LEU A 264 56.24 -7.65 -12.72
CA LEU A 264 57.13 -6.69 -13.43
C LEU A 264 57.30 -6.96 -14.94
N ASP A 265 56.67 -8.01 -15.48
CA ASP A 265 56.82 -8.40 -16.88
C ASP A 265 55.48 -8.84 -17.49
N GLY A 266 55.33 -8.67 -18.80
CA GLY A 266 54.06 -8.86 -19.50
C GLY A 266 53.12 -7.66 -19.43
N VAL A 267 51.84 -7.90 -19.74
CA VAL A 267 50.78 -6.86 -19.75
C VAL A 267 50.21 -6.55 -18.35
N GLU A 268 50.36 -7.46 -17.40
CA GLU A 268 49.86 -7.34 -16.02
C GLU A 268 50.85 -6.61 -15.08
N ALA A 269 51.96 -6.09 -15.62
CA ALA A 269 53.04 -5.51 -14.84
C ALA A 269 52.59 -4.29 -14.01
N MET A 270 52.72 -4.40 -12.69
CA MET A 270 52.22 -3.47 -11.67
C MET A 270 50.72 -3.17 -11.77
N SER A 271 49.90 -4.07 -12.33
CA SER A 271 48.48 -3.82 -12.58
C SER A 271 47.62 -3.71 -11.31
N GLY A 272 46.45 -3.07 -11.44
CA GLY A 272 45.38 -3.08 -10.41
C GLY A 272 44.39 -4.24 -10.56
N ASN A 273 44.64 -5.18 -11.47
CA ASN A 273 43.66 -6.20 -11.90
C ASN A 273 43.34 -7.23 -10.80
N TYR A 274 44.26 -7.44 -9.86
CA TYR A 274 44.09 -8.30 -8.69
C TYR A 274 44.00 -7.41 -7.45
N PRO A 275 42.81 -6.99 -6.98
CA PRO A 275 42.67 -5.97 -5.94
C PRO A 275 43.26 -6.39 -4.59
N ILE A 276 43.28 -5.47 -3.63
CA ILE A 276 43.43 -5.79 -2.20
C ILE A 276 42.06 -5.68 -1.55
N TYR A 277 41.64 -6.76 -0.89
CA TYR A 277 40.36 -6.87 -0.21
C TYR A 277 40.48 -6.41 1.25
N ILE A 278 39.57 -5.52 1.64
CA ILE A 278 39.37 -5.01 2.99
C ILE A 278 37.91 -5.22 3.34
N GLN A 279 37.61 -5.85 4.47
CA GLN A 279 36.25 -6.18 4.88
C GLN A 279 35.89 -5.51 6.21
N SER A 280 34.63 -5.09 6.34
CA SER A 280 33.98 -4.84 7.62
C SER A 280 32.61 -5.52 7.65
N SER A 281 32.06 -5.72 8.85
CA SER A 281 30.65 -6.08 9.04
C SER A 281 29.98 -5.22 10.10
N SER A 282 28.66 -5.11 10.03
CA SER A 282 27.86 -4.41 11.03
C SER A 282 27.65 -5.26 12.29
N GLN A 283 27.23 -4.64 13.40
CA GLN A 283 26.44 -5.42 14.37
C GLN A 283 25.19 -6.01 13.70
N PRO A 284 24.59 -7.10 14.25
CA PRO A 284 23.27 -7.54 13.83
C PRO A 284 22.24 -6.41 13.97
N VAL A 285 21.59 -6.07 12.87
CA VAL A 285 20.58 -5.01 12.74
C VAL A 285 19.25 -5.58 12.29
N GLN A 286 18.14 -4.93 12.68
CA GLN A 286 16.83 -5.22 12.10
C GLN A 286 16.68 -4.40 10.82
N VAL A 287 16.80 -5.04 9.66
CA VAL A 287 16.69 -4.37 8.34
C VAL A 287 15.25 -4.34 7.88
N ARG A 288 14.79 -3.18 7.38
CA ARG A 288 13.42 -2.99 6.86
C ARG A 288 13.39 -3.20 5.34
N ILE A 289 12.68 -4.24 4.90
CA ILE A 289 12.61 -4.57 3.47
C ILE A 289 11.64 -3.64 2.72
N SER A 290 10.67 -3.05 3.42
CA SER A 290 9.82 -1.99 2.87
C SER A 290 10.61 -0.77 2.39
N GLU A 291 11.54 -0.27 3.20
CA GLU A 291 12.34 0.94 2.88
C GLU A 291 13.42 0.67 1.83
N ILE A 292 13.99 -0.56 1.81
CA ILE A 292 14.84 -1.02 0.70
C ILE A 292 14.05 -1.01 -0.62
N ILE A 293 12.81 -1.48 -0.62
CA ILE A 293 11.95 -1.47 -1.80
C ILE A 293 11.54 -0.03 -2.17
N GLU A 294 11.18 0.82 -1.21
CA GLU A 294 10.86 2.24 -1.43
C GLU A 294 12.00 2.96 -2.19
N ASN A 295 13.25 2.80 -1.74
CA ASN A 295 14.43 3.37 -2.40
C ASN A 295 14.75 2.76 -3.78
N MET A 296 14.34 1.52 -4.07
CA MET A 296 14.40 0.97 -5.43
C MET A 296 13.28 1.53 -6.34
N LEU A 297 12.11 1.81 -5.77
CA LEU A 297 10.94 2.31 -6.50
C LEU A 297 11.00 3.81 -6.81
N ASP A 298 11.86 4.58 -6.14
CA ASP A 298 11.97 6.03 -6.37
C ASP A 298 12.21 6.36 -7.85
N SER A 299 11.53 7.42 -8.31
CA SER A 299 11.39 7.88 -9.69
C SER A 299 10.87 6.85 -10.72
N SER A 300 10.61 5.60 -10.33
CA SER A 300 10.44 4.48 -11.26
C SER A 300 8.99 4.10 -11.58
N LEU A 301 8.03 4.38 -10.69
CA LEU A 301 6.60 4.00 -10.83
C LEU A 301 5.60 5.18 -10.72
N GLY A 302 6.05 6.41 -11.00
CA GLY A 302 5.19 7.60 -10.98
C GLY A 302 4.59 7.85 -9.59
N ASP A 303 3.30 8.16 -9.52
CA ASP A 303 2.57 8.50 -8.29
C ASP A 303 2.72 7.43 -7.18
N VAL A 304 3.01 6.17 -7.54
CA VAL A 304 3.27 5.06 -6.60
C VAL A 304 4.52 5.30 -5.74
N SER A 305 5.53 6.02 -6.24
CA SER A 305 6.71 6.41 -5.43
C SER A 305 6.44 7.58 -4.48
N THR A 306 5.18 8.02 -4.32
CA THR A 306 4.76 8.96 -3.27
C THR A 306 4.11 8.25 -2.07
N LEU A 307 4.01 6.91 -2.09
CA LEU A 307 3.57 6.11 -0.96
C LEU A 307 4.71 5.98 0.07
N ASP A 308 4.56 6.63 1.21
CA ASP A 308 5.42 6.43 2.39
C ASP A 308 5.14 5.03 2.98
N PHE A 309 6.11 4.12 2.89
CA PHE A 309 5.98 2.74 3.40
C PHE A 309 6.35 2.61 4.88
N SER A 310 6.76 3.67 5.59
CA SER A 310 7.25 3.59 6.99
C SER A 310 6.22 3.09 8.02
N ILE A 311 4.93 3.12 7.67
CA ILE A 311 3.83 2.55 8.49
C ILE A 311 3.59 1.05 8.21
N ILE A 312 4.16 0.50 7.13
CA ILE A 312 4.02 -0.87 6.66
C ILE A 312 5.23 -1.67 7.17
N ASN A 313 4.98 -2.78 7.86
CA ASN A 313 6.05 -3.68 8.31
C ASN A 313 6.21 -4.88 7.35
N ASP A 314 7.28 -5.65 7.53
CA ASP A 314 7.58 -6.83 6.71
C ASP A 314 6.41 -7.85 6.66
N GLU A 315 5.60 -7.99 7.71
CA GLU A 315 4.44 -8.91 7.72
C GLU A 315 3.28 -8.37 6.87
N ASP A 316 3.02 -7.07 6.94
CA ASP A 316 2.00 -6.41 6.12
C ASP A 316 2.39 -6.40 4.64
N LEU A 317 3.67 -6.18 4.35
CA LEU A 317 4.21 -6.25 2.99
C LEU A 317 4.24 -7.69 2.47
N ALA A 318 4.62 -8.68 3.29
CA ALA A 318 4.52 -10.10 2.95
C ALA A 318 3.08 -10.54 2.64
N ALA A 319 2.10 -10.00 3.38
CA ALA A 319 0.69 -10.23 3.10
C ALA A 319 0.26 -9.59 1.78
N ALA A 320 0.67 -8.33 1.50
CA ALA A 320 0.39 -7.66 0.24
C ALA A 320 1.01 -8.37 -0.97
N MET A 321 2.26 -8.84 -0.87
CA MET A 321 2.95 -9.58 -1.94
C MET A 321 2.26 -10.90 -2.32
N SER A 322 1.29 -11.41 -1.55
CA SER A 322 0.48 -12.56 -1.96
C SER A 322 -0.43 -12.28 -3.19
N ILE A 323 -0.63 -11.02 -3.57
CA ILE A 323 -1.40 -10.64 -4.77
C ILE A 323 -0.64 -9.71 -5.74
N ILE A 324 0.59 -9.30 -5.42
CA ILE A 324 1.35 -8.33 -6.21
C ILE A 324 2.52 -9.00 -6.94
N GLU A 325 2.67 -8.72 -8.23
CA GLU A 325 3.92 -8.86 -8.99
C GLU A 325 4.31 -7.48 -9.52
N VAL A 326 5.58 -7.08 -9.35
CA VAL A 326 6.11 -5.79 -9.80
C VAL A 326 7.31 -6.01 -10.71
N GLU A 327 7.38 -5.32 -11.85
CA GLU A 327 8.56 -5.23 -12.72
C GLU A 327 8.83 -3.79 -13.16
N PHE A 328 10.00 -3.26 -12.83
CA PHE A 328 10.34 -1.84 -13.07
C PHE A 328 11.77 -1.67 -13.57
N ASN A 329 12.09 -0.44 -13.97
CA ASN A 329 13.37 -0.06 -14.56
C ASN A 329 14.19 0.75 -13.55
N ASN A 330 14.89 0.09 -12.63
CA ASN A 330 15.70 0.72 -11.59
C ASN A 330 16.95 1.40 -12.16
N ASN A 331 17.16 2.66 -11.76
CA ASN A 331 18.40 3.40 -11.96
C ASN A 331 19.30 3.26 -10.72
N PRO A 332 20.40 2.47 -10.76
CA PRO A 332 21.21 2.15 -9.59
C PRO A 332 22.06 3.32 -9.05
N ASN A 333 21.91 4.53 -9.61
CA ASN A 333 22.60 5.74 -9.15
C ASN A 333 22.31 6.08 -7.68
N TRP A 334 21.20 5.62 -7.08
CA TRP A 334 20.92 5.88 -5.66
C TRP A 334 21.97 5.25 -4.73
N LEU A 335 22.59 4.14 -5.14
CA LEU A 335 23.73 3.55 -4.41
C LEU A 335 24.96 4.46 -4.41
N GLN A 336 25.14 5.33 -5.41
CA GLN A 336 26.27 6.28 -5.44
C GLN A 336 26.18 7.31 -4.32
N ASN A 337 24.99 7.54 -3.74
CA ASN A 337 24.80 8.44 -2.59
C ASN A 337 25.40 7.86 -1.28
N ILE A 338 25.78 6.58 -1.26
CA ILE A 338 26.49 5.94 -0.13
C ILE A 338 27.97 6.38 -0.10
N ILE A 339 28.53 6.76 -1.25
CA ILE A 339 29.96 7.06 -1.42
C ILE A 339 30.20 8.54 -1.08
N PRO A 340 31.10 8.86 -0.12
CA PRO A 340 31.44 10.25 0.19
C PRO A 340 32.01 11.03 -1.00
N THR A 341 31.82 12.36 -1.01
CA THR A 341 32.22 13.23 -2.14
C THR A 341 33.73 13.26 -2.40
N ASP A 342 34.50 12.92 -1.38
CA ASP A 342 35.96 13.01 -1.35
C ASP A 342 36.60 11.61 -1.51
N PHE A 343 35.79 10.60 -1.88
CA PHE A 343 36.24 9.25 -2.21
C PHE A 343 36.59 9.14 -3.71
N PRO A 344 37.58 8.31 -4.11
CA PRO A 344 37.98 8.19 -5.51
C PRO A 344 36.91 7.45 -6.35
N ASN A 345 37.11 7.37 -7.67
CA ASN A 345 36.19 6.72 -8.62
C ASN A 345 35.81 5.30 -8.18
N THR A 346 34.60 5.11 -7.65
CA THR A 346 34.18 3.89 -6.95
C THR A 346 32.97 3.25 -7.63
N ASN A 347 33.05 1.96 -7.94
CA ASN A 347 31.86 1.16 -8.26
C ASN A 347 31.24 0.66 -6.94
N ILE A 348 29.92 0.51 -6.88
CA ILE A 348 29.23 -0.05 -5.72
C ILE A 348 28.15 -1.04 -6.15
N ASN A 349 28.19 -2.23 -5.56
CA ASN A 349 27.29 -3.33 -5.82
C ASN A 349 26.54 -3.71 -4.53
N LEU A 350 25.31 -4.19 -4.68
CA LEU A 350 24.46 -4.68 -3.59
C LEU A 350 23.96 -6.08 -3.95
N GLU A 351 24.32 -7.09 -3.16
CA GLU A 351 23.73 -8.42 -3.18
C GLU A 351 22.82 -8.60 -1.95
N LEU A 352 21.52 -8.75 -2.20
CA LEU A 352 20.49 -8.92 -1.18
C LEU A 352 19.94 -10.36 -1.24
N PHE A 353 20.12 -11.15 -0.19
CA PHE A 353 19.37 -12.40 -0.02
C PHE A 353 17.94 -12.08 0.40
N LEU A 354 16.97 -12.52 -0.39
CA LEU A 354 15.57 -12.18 -0.21
C LEU A 354 14.92 -12.99 0.94
N PRO A 355 14.01 -12.38 1.73
CA PRO A 355 13.20 -13.08 2.73
C PRO A 355 12.33 -14.21 2.11
N GLU A 356 11.97 -15.24 2.89
CA GLU A 356 11.15 -16.37 2.42
C GLU A 356 9.77 -16.00 1.83
N TRP A 357 9.28 -14.77 2.02
CA TRP A 357 7.99 -14.30 1.53
C TRP A 357 8.04 -13.63 0.14
N ILE A 358 9.21 -13.28 -0.37
CA ILE A 358 9.41 -12.65 -1.68
C ILE A 358 10.48 -13.40 -2.50
N LYS A 359 10.45 -13.25 -3.81
CA LYS A 359 11.39 -13.88 -4.76
C LYS A 359 11.54 -12.98 -5.99
N SER A 360 12.72 -12.99 -6.60
CA SER A 360 12.96 -12.24 -7.83
C SER A 360 12.29 -12.92 -9.04
N THR A 361 11.78 -12.12 -9.99
CA THR A 361 11.36 -12.60 -11.33
C THR A 361 12.55 -12.76 -12.28
N LYS A 362 13.71 -12.17 -11.96
CA LYS A 362 14.94 -12.12 -12.80
C LYS A 362 16.14 -12.74 -12.08
N GLY A 363 16.98 -13.49 -12.80
CA GLY A 363 18.20 -14.07 -12.24
C GLY A 363 17.95 -15.33 -11.40
N ASP A 364 18.61 -15.46 -10.25
CA ASP A 364 18.18 -16.41 -9.22
C ASP A 364 16.95 -15.86 -8.47
N ARG A 365 16.16 -16.74 -7.86
CA ARG A 365 14.92 -16.35 -7.16
C ARG A 365 15.17 -15.92 -5.72
N SER A 366 16.32 -16.30 -5.14
CA SER A 366 16.69 -16.05 -3.73
C SER A 366 17.62 -14.86 -3.52
N THR A 367 18.22 -14.31 -4.57
CA THR A 367 19.09 -13.13 -4.51
C THR A 367 18.58 -12.02 -5.42
N LEU A 368 19.00 -10.80 -5.12
CA LEU A 368 18.82 -9.62 -5.95
C LEU A 368 20.16 -8.88 -6.01
N GLU A 369 20.71 -8.78 -7.21
CA GLU A 369 22.00 -8.13 -7.50
C GLU A 369 21.72 -6.77 -8.17
N ILE A 370 22.21 -5.69 -7.57
CA ILE A 370 22.25 -4.35 -8.18
C ILE A 370 23.71 -3.93 -8.32
N GLN A 371 24.10 -3.48 -9.52
CA GLN A 371 25.45 -3.00 -9.81
C GLN A 371 25.38 -1.53 -10.22
N SER A 372 26.23 -0.68 -9.64
CA SER A 372 26.25 0.77 -9.88
C SER A 372 27.68 1.21 -10.18
N SER A 373 27.89 1.92 -11.30
CA SER A 373 29.21 2.36 -11.72
C SER A 373 29.31 3.88 -11.80
N PHE A 374 30.42 4.44 -11.27
CA PHE A 374 30.68 5.88 -11.28
C PHE A 374 30.62 6.54 -12.68
N ASN A 375 30.77 5.76 -13.75
CA ASN A 375 30.81 6.25 -15.13
C ASN A 375 29.61 5.85 -16.00
N SER A 376 28.70 5.01 -15.51
CA SER A 376 27.60 4.45 -16.31
C SER A 376 26.23 4.77 -15.71
N GLN A 377 25.23 4.90 -16.58
CA GLN A 377 23.82 5.08 -16.18
C GLN A 377 23.01 3.93 -16.79
N GLU A 378 23.47 2.70 -16.59
CA GLU A 378 22.78 1.52 -17.09
C GLU A 378 21.52 1.26 -16.25
N ILE A 379 20.39 1.19 -16.94
CA ILE A 379 19.07 0.98 -16.32
C ILE A 379 18.84 -0.52 -16.19
N SER A 380 18.84 -0.99 -14.94
CA SER A 380 18.58 -2.38 -14.58
C SER A 380 17.07 -2.68 -14.63
N LYS A 381 16.70 -3.94 -14.92
CA LYS A 381 15.32 -4.42 -14.77
C LYS A 381 15.21 -5.30 -13.53
N ILE A 382 14.53 -4.78 -12.53
CA ILE A 382 14.21 -5.49 -11.29
C ILE A 382 12.75 -5.95 -11.37
N GLY A 383 12.46 -7.10 -10.79
CA GLY A 383 11.07 -7.51 -10.58
C GLY A 383 10.95 -8.55 -9.47
N PHE A 384 9.81 -8.54 -8.78
CA PHE A 384 9.55 -9.38 -7.62
C PHE A 384 8.08 -9.80 -7.50
N GLU A 385 7.86 -11.03 -7.03
CA GLU A 385 6.55 -11.65 -6.77
C GLU A 385 6.58 -12.33 -5.38
N GLY A 386 5.43 -12.41 -4.70
CA GLY A 386 5.35 -13.12 -3.41
C GLY A 386 5.46 -14.64 -3.55
N THR A 387 6.08 -15.32 -2.58
CA THR A 387 6.22 -16.80 -2.59
C THR A 387 4.94 -17.56 -2.26
N ARG A 388 3.92 -16.86 -1.75
CA ARG A 388 2.65 -17.41 -1.23
C ARG A 388 1.45 -16.75 -1.89
N ASN A 389 1.35 -16.87 -3.21
CA ASN A 389 0.26 -16.29 -4.01
C ASN A 389 -1.13 -16.72 -3.45
N PHE A 390 -2.08 -15.80 -3.39
CA PHE A 390 -3.47 -16.08 -3.00
C PHE A 390 -4.23 -16.80 -4.13
N ASP A 391 -4.75 -17.99 -3.84
CA ASP A 391 -5.61 -18.73 -4.77
C ASP A 391 -7.05 -18.21 -4.70
N TRP A 392 -7.41 -17.30 -5.60
CA TRP A 392 -8.78 -16.81 -5.74
C TRP A 392 -9.70 -17.76 -6.53
N GLN A 393 -9.19 -18.82 -7.15
CA GLN A 393 -9.94 -19.64 -8.12
C GLN A 393 -10.84 -20.69 -7.47
N HIS A 394 -11.40 -20.37 -6.30
CA HIS A 394 -12.39 -21.18 -5.59
C HIS A 394 -13.77 -20.51 -5.51
N PRO A 395 -14.84 -21.31 -5.39
CA PRO A 395 -16.19 -20.82 -5.12
C PRO A 395 -16.40 -20.44 -3.65
N ILE A 396 -17.48 -19.71 -3.37
CA ILE A 396 -17.98 -19.34 -2.03
C ILE A 396 -19.47 -19.67 -1.97
N CYS A 397 -19.89 -20.40 -0.93
CA CYS A 397 -21.28 -20.87 -0.74
C CYS A 397 -21.81 -20.45 0.63
N LEU A 398 -23.12 -20.34 0.79
CA LEU A 398 -23.76 -19.94 2.05
C LEU A 398 -23.60 -20.99 3.16
N THR A 399 -23.67 -22.28 2.81
CA THR A 399 -23.72 -23.42 3.75
C THR A 399 -23.04 -24.70 3.25
N SER A 400 -22.94 -24.91 1.93
CA SER A 400 -22.34 -26.12 1.34
C SER A 400 -20.87 -26.31 1.73
N ASN A 401 -20.53 -27.50 2.23
CA ASN A 401 -19.16 -27.92 2.53
C ASN A 401 -18.95 -29.40 2.10
N PRO A 402 -18.12 -29.69 1.08
CA PRO A 402 -17.39 -28.73 0.24
C PRO A 402 -18.33 -27.82 -0.56
N CYS A 403 -17.84 -26.64 -0.92
CA CYS A 403 -18.48 -25.74 -1.87
C CYS A 403 -17.96 -26.04 -3.28
N GLU A 404 -18.86 -26.14 -4.26
CA GLU A 404 -18.55 -26.40 -5.66
C GLU A 404 -19.31 -25.41 -6.55
N ASP A 405 -18.83 -25.13 -7.77
CA ASP A 405 -19.54 -24.26 -8.75
C ASP A 405 -20.93 -24.80 -9.18
N THR A 406 -21.31 -25.99 -8.72
CA THR A 406 -22.63 -26.60 -8.92
C THR A 406 -23.50 -26.65 -7.65
N SER A 407 -23.07 -26.05 -6.54
CA SER A 407 -23.87 -25.92 -5.32
C SER A 407 -25.10 -25.04 -5.52
N SER A 408 -26.24 -25.41 -4.91
CA SER A 408 -27.50 -24.66 -5.01
C SER A 408 -27.51 -23.35 -4.20
N ASP A 409 -26.57 -23.20 -3.28
CA ASP A 409 -26.36 -22.04 -2.40
C ASP A 409 -25.04 -21.32 -2.71
N LEU A 410 -24.58 -21.43 -3.96
CA LEU A 410 -23.41 -20.73 -4.49
C LEU A 410 -23.65 -19.21 -4.47
N LEU A 411 -22.78 -18.48 -3.78
CA LEU A 411 -22.78 -17.01 -3.72
C LEU A 411 -21.86 -16.45 -4.82
N CYS A 412 -20.65 -17.00 -4.91
CA CYS A 412 -19.67 -16.68 -5.95
C CYS A 412 -18.97 -17.93 -6.49
N SER A 413 -18.63 -17.94 -7.78
CA SER A 413 -17.93 -19.03 -8.47
C SER A 413 -16.41 -18.85 -8.50
N SER A 414 -15.70 -19.94 -8.79
CA SER A 414 -14.26 -20.00 -9.07
C SER A 414 -13.76 -19.01 -10.14
N LYS A 415 -14.65 -18.50 -10.99
CA LYS A 415 -14.34 -17.63 -12.14
C LYS A 415 -14.72 -16.16 -11.91
N GLN A 416 -15.39 -15.85 -10.81
CA GLN A 416 -15.75 -14.48 -10.45
C GLN A 416 -14.57 -13.81 -9.76
N ILE A 417 -13.85 -13.01 -10.56
CA ILE A 417 -12.65 -12.27 -10.17
C ILE A 417 -13.01 -11.24 -9.08
N THR A 418 -14.01 -10.39 -9.35
CA THR A 418 -14.71 -9.59 -8.32
C THR A 418 -15.91 -10.39 -7.77
N CYS A 419 -15.93 -10.61 -6.46
CA CYS A 419 -17.02 -11.23 -5.71
C CYS A 419 -17.53 -10.29 -4.62
N ILE A 420 -18.76 -9.80 -4.81
CA ILE A 420 -19.51 -8.97 -3.88
C ILE A 420 -20.90 -9.57 -3.78
N THR A 421 -21.41 -9.73 -2.57
CA THR A 421 -22.74 -10.27 -2.27
C THR A 421 -23.52 -9.24 -1.45
N SER A 422 -24.83 -9.41 -1.35
CA SER A 422 -25.65 -8.59 -0.45
C SER A 422 -26.63 -9.44 0.35
N THR A 423 -26.96 -9.00 1.56
CA THR A 423 -28.02 -9.56 2.38
C THR A 423 -29.02 -8.46 2.72
N ALA A 424 -30.28 -8.66 2.35
CA ALA A 424 -31.37 -7.72 2.60
C ALA A 424 -32.37 -8.38 3.56
N GLU A 425 -32.27 -8.05 4.85
CA GLU A 425 -33.19 -8.50 5.88
C GLU A 425 -34.27 -7.44 6.13
N VAL A 426 -35.54 -7.81 5.96
CA VAL A 426 -36.69 -6.91 6.04
C VAL A 426 -37.65 -7.40 7.13
N PHE A 427 -37.94 -6.52 8.08
CA PHE A 427 -38.86 -6.74 9.18
C PHE A 427 -40.18 -6.02 8.91
N LEU A 428 -41.19 -6.76 8.47
CA LEU A 428 -42.53 -6.21 8.28
C LEU A 428 -43.24 -6.15 9.64
N ASN A 429 -43.44 -4.94 10.15
CA ASN A 429 -43.91 -4.71 11.52
C ASN A 429 -45.44 -4.70 11.63
N SER A 430 -46.13 -4.04 10.70
CA SER A 430 -47.60 -4.01 10.62
C SER A 430 -48.05 -3.51 9.25
N ILE A 431 -49.29 -3.86 8.86
CA ILE A 431 -49.91 -3.46 7.58
C ILE A 431 -51.32 -2.93 7.85
N ALA A 432 -51.69 -1.86 7.15
CA ALA A 432 -53.01 -1.24 7.15
C ALA A 432 -53.44 -0.90 5.71
N ILE A 433 -54.74 -0.92 5.42
CA ILE A 433 -55.28 -0.56 4.10
C ILE A 433 -56.07 0.75 4.20
N ASN A 434 -55.57 1.79 3.54
CA ASN A 434 -56.21 3.09 3.47
C ASN A 434 -57.33 3.06 2.42
N GLU A 435 -58.52 2.57 2.81
CA GLU A 435 -59.73 2.48 1.96
C GLU A 435 -60.14 3.79 1.27
N LEU A 436 -59.62 4.94 1.72
CA LEU A 436 -59.93 6.29 1.22
C LEU A 436 -59.26 6.60 -0.12
N SER A 437 -57.98 6.25 -0.23
CA SER A 437 -57.10 6.50 -1.38
C SER A 437 -56.86 5.25 -2.21
N GLY A 438 -57.06 4.07 -1.61
CA GLY A 438 -56.62 2.80 -2.17
C GLY A 438 -55.14 2.49 -1.94
N GLU A 439 -54.50 3.19 -1.00
CA GLU A 439 -53.12 2.91 -0.57
C GLU A 439 -53.06 1.73 0.40
N ILE A 440 -52.01 0.91 0.31
CA ILE A 440 -51.63 -0.08 1.32
C ILE A 440 -50.42 0.47 2.06
N ASN A 441 -50.53 0.69 3.37
CA ASN A 441 -49.45 1.20 4.21
C ASN A 441 -48.79 0.04 4.96
N ILE A 442 -47.47 -0.08 4.80
CA ILE A 442 -46.64 -1.15 5.36
C ILE A 442 -45.57 -0.50 6.24
N ASN A 443 -45.66 -0.66 7.55
CA ASN A 443 -44.61 -0.25 8.47
C ASN A 443 -43.51 -1.30 8.46
N PHE A 444 -42.27 -0.89 8.20
CA PHE A 444 -41.14 -1.81 8.12
C PHE A 444 -39.84 -1.21 8.68
N GLU A 445 -38.94 -2.12 9.02
CA GLU A 445 -37.52 -1.86 9.21
C GLU A 445 -36.75 -2.76 8.24
N ALA A 446 -35.58 -2.34 7.80
CA ALA A 446 -34.73 -3.16 6.93
C ALA A 446 -33.25 -2.98 7.27
N GLN A 447 -32.46 -4.03 7.06
CA GLN A 447 -31.01 -4.00 7.10
C GLN A 447 -30.48 -4.57 5.78
N LEU A 448 -29.69 -3.77 5.07
CA LEU A 448 -28.96 -4.14 3.87
C LEU A 448 -27.47 -4.20 4.22
N THR A 449 -26.89 -5.39 4.22
CA THR A 449 -25.45 -5.58 4.38
C THR A 449 -24.85 -5.90 3.01
N LEU A 450 -23.90 -5.08 2.55
CA LEU A 450 -23.06 -5.36 1.40
C LEU A 450 -21.81 -6.11 1.89
N SER A 451 -21.58 -7.31 1.36
CA SER A 451 -20.50 -8.20 1.78
C SER A 451 -19.48 -8.37 0.65
N ILE A 452 -18.33 -7.71 0.78
CA ILE A 452 -17.25 -7.73 -0.21
C ILE A 452 -16.28 -8.86 0.17
N HIS A 453 -16.15 -9.87 -0.70
CA HIS A 453 -15.22 -10.99 -0.49
C HIS A 453 -13.89 -10.72 -1.19
N ARG A 454 -13.91 -10.41 -2.48
CA ARG A 454 -12.71 -10.06 -3.26
C ARG A 454 -13.01 -9.07 -4.38
N VAL A 455 -12.06 -8.20 -4.70
CA VAL A 455 -12.22 -7.13 -5.70
C VAL A 455 -11.06 -7.14 -6.69
N ASN A 456 -11.38 -7.14 -7.99
CA ASN A 456 -10.40 -6.85 -9.03
C ASN A 456 -10.26 -5.34 -9.19
N ILE A 457 -9.03 -4.82 -9.09
CA ILE A 457 -8.70 -3.42 -9.36
C ILE A 457 -7.62 -3.39 -10.43
N ASP A 458 -7.86 -2.69 -11.53
CA ASP A 458 -6.83 -2.32 -12.48
C ASP A 458 -6.18 -1.02 -11.99
N LEU A 459 -4.87 -1.05 -11.70
CA LEU A 459 -4.11 0.11 -11.24
C LEU A 459 -3.74 1.05 -12.40
N GLY A 460 -3.83 0.60 -13.65
CA GLY A 460 -3.45 1.38 -14.84
C GLY A 460 -1.95 1.72 -14.95
N GLN A 461 -1.09 1.10 -14.14
CA GLN A 461 0.35 1.34 -14.11
C GLN A 461 1.13 0.24 -14.84
N ASP A 462 1.91 0.62 -15.85
CA ASP A 462 2.83 -0.30 -16.55
C ASP A 462 3.88 -0.82 -15.55
N GLY A 463 3.87 -2.12 -15.25
CA GLY A 463 4.84 -2.76 -14.37
C GLY A 463 4.33 -3.17 -12.99
N ILE A 464 3.03 -3.05 -12.70
CA ILE A 464 2.41 -3.68 -11.53
C ILE A 464 1.25 -4.58 -12.01
N GLU A 465 1.36 -5.90 -11.81
CA GLU A 465 0.23 -6.81 -11.95
C GLU A 465 -0.35 -7.13 -10.56
N LEU A 466 -1.68 -7.11 -10.47
CA LEU A 466 -2.44 -7.25 -9.22
C LEU A 466 -3.51 -8.34 -9.37
N GLU A 467 -3.32 -9.44 -8.65
CA GLU A 467 -4.34 -10.48 -8.47
C GLU A 467 -5.47 -9.97 -7.54
N PRO A 468 -6.67 -10.58 -7.54
CA PRO A 468 -7.86 -10.02 -6.90
C PRO A 468 -7.70 -9.86 -5.39
N ILE A 469 -7.95 -8.66 -4.88
CA ILE A 469 -7.71 -8.31 -3.48
C ILE A 469 -8.75 -9.01 -2.58
N PRO A 470 -8.35 -9.96 -1.70
CA PRO A 470 -9.27 -10.58 -0.74
C PRO A 470 -9.58 -9.65 0.44
N SER A 471 -10.73 -9.88 1.07
CA SER A 471 -11.24 -9.10 2.21
C SER A 471 -10.29 -9.06 3.42
N ASP A 472 -9.44 -10.07 3.65
CA ASP A 472 -8.39 -10.01 4.67
C ASP A 472 -7.32 -8.96 4.38
N LEU A 473 -6.94 -8.75 3.11
CA LEU A 473 -6.02 -7.66 2.74
C LEU A 473 -6.72 -6.30 2.78
N ILE A 474 -8.01 -6.23 2.49
CA ILE A 474 -8.81 -4.99 2.68
C ILE A 474 -8.86 -4.64 4.19
N ARG A 475 -9.13 -5.61 5.08
CA ARG A 475 -9.06 -5.43 6.54
C ARG A 475 -7.69 -4.93 6.97
N ARG A 476 -6.62 -5.62 6.54
CA ARG A 476 -5.24 -5.26 6.89
C ARG A 476 -4.87 -3.86 6.39
N ALA A 477 -5.24 -3.48 5.17
CA ALA A 477 -5.03 -2.14 4.62
C ALA A 477 -5.68 -1.04 5.47
N ILE A 478 -6.93 -1.24 5.90
CA ILE A 478 -7.66 -0.31 6.79
C ILE A 478 -6.97 -0.21 8.16
N ALA A 479 -6.62 -1.35 8.78
CA ALA A 479 -6.00 -1.39 10.11
C ALA A 479 -4.53 -0.91 10.13
N VAL A 480 -3.79 -1.06 9.01
CA VAL A 480 -2.48 -0.42 8.80
C VAL A 480 -2.63 1.09 8.66
N GLY A 481 -3.68 1.55 7.96
CA GLY A 481 -3.98 2.97 7.79
C GLY A 481 -4.19 3.74 9.09
N ASP A 482 -4.77 3.12 10.13
CA ASP A 482 -4.91 3.74 11.46
C ASP A 482 -3.56 4.10 12.12
N ARG A 483 -2.44 3.51 11.67
CA ARG A 483 -1.10 3.87 12.16
C ARG A 483 -0.69 5.28 11.73
N ARG A 484 -1.20 5.80 10.61
CA ARG A 484 -0.95 7.17 10.13
C ARG A 484 -2.02 8.13 10.63
N THR A 485 -1.84 8.63 11.86
CA THR A 485 -2.70 9.67 12.45
C THR A 485 -2.17 11.07 12.13
N SER A 486 -2.95 11.89 11.39
CA SER A 486 -2.70 13.33 11.21
C SER A 486 -3.74 14.17 11.96
N THR A 487 -3.40 15.44 12.24
CA THR A 487 -4.38 16.44 12.72
C THR A 487 -5.30 16.96 11.61
N ASN A 488 -4.90 16.79 10.34
CA ASN A 488 -5.77 16.97 9.20
C ASN A 488 -6.23 15.59 8.69
N ILE A 489 -7.54 15.34 8.71
CA ILE A 489 -8.12 14.02 8.42
C ILE A 489 -7.87 13.58 6.96
N SER A 490 -7.66 14.51 6.02
CA SER A 490 -7.29 14.18 4.63
C SER A 490 -5.83 13.74 4.45
N GLU A 491 -5.00 13.84 5.48
CA GLU A 491 -3.59 13.42 5.50
C GLU A 491 -3.38 12.16 6.36
N ALA A 492 -4.46 11.54 6.83
CA ALA A 492 -4.46 10.32 7.63
C ALA A 492 -4.77 9.09 6.76
N GLY A 493 -4.54 7.88 7.31
CA GLY A 493 -4.80 6.63 6.60
C GLY A 493 -3.69 6.20 5.64
N LEU A 494 -3.90 5.05 4.97
CA LEU A 494 -2.88 4.37 4.18
C LEU A 494 -2.30 5.23 3.04
N LEU A 495 -3.13 6.04 2.38
CA LEU A 495 -2.74 6.94 1.29
C LEU A 495 -2.36 8.36 1.77
N GLY A 496 -2.47 8.63 3.08
CA GLY A 496 -2.20 9.96 3.64
C GLY A 496 -0.77 10.41 3.39
N GLY A 497 -0.60 11.54 2.70
CA GLY A 497 0.71 12.11 2.32
C GLY A 497 1.15 11.79 0.89
N SER A 498 0.51 10.84 0.20
CA SER A 498 0.76 10.52 -1.21
C SER A 498 -0.08 11.39 -2.16
N ASP A 499 0.33 11.46 -3.43
CA ASP A 499 -0.49 12.07 -4.51
C ASP A 499 -1.66 11.15 -4.96
N ILE A 500 -1.66 9.87 -4.53
CA ILE A 500 -2.70 8.90 -4.85
C ILE A 500 -3.96 9.18 -4.02
N THR A 501 -5.10 9.30 -4.72
CA THR A 501 -6.43 9.49 -4.10
C THR A 501 -7.40 8.39 -4.51
N ALA A 502 -8.37 8.09 -3.65
CA ALA A 502 -9.40 7.07 -3.87
C ALA A 502 -10.81 7.70 -3.94
N PRO A 503 -11.15 8.44 -5.02
CA PRO A 503 -12.48 9.00 -5.20
C PRO A 503 -13.52 7.91 -5.48
N ILE A 504 -14.61 7.92 -4.72
CA ILE A 504 -15.83 7.14 -5.01
C ILE A 504 -16.88 8.10 -5.57
N ASP A 505 -17.13 8.04 -6.88
CA ASP A 505 -18.26 8.69 -7.53
C ASP A 505 -19.53 7.82 -7.39
N PHE A 506 -20.65 8.47 -7.06
CA PHE A 506 -21.97 7.86 -6.96
C PHE A 506 -22.82 8.08 -8.24
N GLY A 507 -22.20 8.58 -9.31
CA GLY A 507 -22.80 8.79 -10.63
C GLY A 507 -23.57 10.11 -10.78
N ASN A 508 -23.63 10.92 -9.72
CA ASN A 508 -24.27 12.23 -9.67
C ASN A 508 -23.27 13.39 -9.50
N GLY A 509 -21.97 13.14 -9.73
CA GLY A 509 -20.91 14.14 -9.62
C GLY A 509 -20.57 14.56 -8.19
N HIS A 510 -20.99 13.80 -7.18
CA HIS A 510 -20.52 13.92 -5.80
C HIS A 510 -19.52 12.80 -5.53
N GLU A 511 -18.23 13.14 -5.56
CA GLU A 511 -17.14 12.22 -5.25
C GLU A 511 -16.81 12.28 -3.75
N ILE A 512 -16.73 11.12 -3.09
CA ILE A 512 -16.17 11.00 -1.73
C ILE A 512 -14.76 10.41 -1.83
N ASN A 513 -13.74 11.18 -1.46
CA ASN A 513 -12.38 10.64 -1.31
C ASN A 513 -12.32 9.72 -0.08
N LEU A 514 -12.18 8.42 -0.33
CA LEU A 514 -12.10 7.40 0.70
C LEU A 514 -10.76 7.50 1.44
N ILE A 515 -10.82 7.64 2.76
CA ILE A 515 -9.66 7.56 3.64
C ILE A 515 -9.56 6.12 4.13
N ILE A 516 -8.48 5.42 3.78
CA ILE A 516 -8.27 4.02 4.16
C ILE A 516 -7.73 3.99 5.60
N SER A 517 -8.64 4.03 6.56
CA SER A 517 -8.45 3.85 8.01
C SER A 517 -9.81 3.57 8.67
N ASN A 518 -9.89 3.05 9.89
CA ASN A 518 -11.19 2.82 10.55
C ASN A 518 -11.94 4.14 10.76
N SER A 519 -11.21 5.18 11.20
CA SER A 519 -11.74 6.55 11.30
C SER A 519 -12.19 7.13 9.95
N GLY A 520 -11.61 6.67 8.84
CA GLY A 520 -12.04 7.00 7.48
C GLY A 520 -13.29 6.25 7.04
N MET A 521 -13.46 4.98 7.43
CA MET A 521 -14.70 4.21 7.19
C MET A 521 -15.89 4.77 7.99
N ASP A 522 -15.67 5.13 9.28
CA ASP A 522 -16.65 5.83 10.11
C ASP A 522 -17.08 7.16 9.46
N LYS A 523 -16.11 7.93 8.96
CA LYS A 523 -16.37 9.17 8.24
C LYS A 523 -17.15 8.91 6.94
N PHE A 524 -16.78 7.88 6.16
CA PHE A 524 -17.49 7.50 4.93
C PHE A 524 -18.96 7.13 5.22
N ALA A 525 -19.25 6.38 6.27
CA ALA A 525 -20.61 6.10 6.72
C ALA A 525 -21.36 7.39 7.15
N SER A 526 -20.70 8.30 7.87
CA SER A 526 -21.27 9.60 8.23
C SER A 526 -21.55 10.50 7.02
N ASP A 527 -20.64 10.52 6.04
CA ASP A 527 -20.77 11.32 4.82
C ASP A 527 -21.91 10.75 3.95
N LEU A 528 -22.00 9.42 3.79
CA LEU A 528 -23.16 8.73 3.18
C LEU A 528 -24.49 9.08 3.86
N ASN A 529 -24.53 9.13 5.19
CA ASN A 529 -25.74 9.53 5.93
C ASN A 529 -26.15 11.00 5.65
N SER A 530 -25.18 11.87 5.33
CA SER A 530 -25.46 13.26 4.94
C SER A 530 -25.83 13.42 3.46
N LEU A 531 -25.29 12.55 2.59
CA LEU A 531 -25.48 12.58 1.15
C LEU A 531 -26.73 11.83 0.69
N PHE A 532 -27.16 10.77 1.38
CA PHE A 532 -28.33 9.98 0.98
C PHE A 532 -29.59 10.83 0.75
N PRO A 533 -29.95 11.83 1.60
CA PRO A 533 -31.06 12.74 1.30
C PRO A 533 -30.88 13.51 -0.01
N ILE A 534 -29.66 14.01 -0.28
CA ILE A 534 -29.33 14.80 -1.49
C ILE A 534 -29.38 13.93 -2.74
N ILE A 535 -28.81 12.71 -2.67
CA ILE A 535 -28.91 11.71 -3.74
C ILE A 535 -30.38 11.31 -3.95
N SER A 536 -31.17 11.24 -2.88
CA SER A 536 -32.57 10.83 -2.96
C SER A 536 -33.50 11.85 -3.61
N GLU A 537 -33.18 13.16 -3.61
CA GLU A 537 -33.99 14.18 -4.31
C GLU A 537 -34.16 13.87 -5.81
N GLU A 538 -33.22 13.17 -6.44
CA GLU A 538 -33.31 12.72 -7.84
C GLU A 538 -33.89 11.29 -8.01
N ASN A 539 -34.02 10.51 -6.94
CA ASN A 539 -34.41 9.09 -6.95
C ASN A 539 -35.94 8.85 -7.03
N VAL A 540 -36.62 9.55 -7.95
CA VAL A 540 -38.01 9.20 -8.34
C VAL A 540 -37.94 8.24 -9.53
N PHE A 541 -37.74 6.95 -9.22
CA PHE A 541 -37.75 5.89 -10.22
C PHE A 541 -39.15 5.77 -10.82
N SER A 542 -39.26 5.71 -12.15
CA SER A 542 -40.57 5.73 -12.83
C SER A 542 -40.61 4.83 -14.06
N ASN A 543 -41.84 4.40 -14.40
CA ASN A 543 -42.17 3.58 -15.57
C ASN A 543 -41.46 2.21 -15.62
N PHE A 544 -41.21 1.57 -14.47
CA PHE A 544 -40.63 0.22 -14.43
C PHE A 544 -41.70 -0.84 -14.78
N PRO A 545 -41.60 -1.55 -15.92
CA PRO A 545 -42.64 -2.50 -16.32
C PRO A 545 -42.57 -3.76 -15.45
N ILE A 546 -43.64 -4.03 -14.72
CA ILE A 546 -43.81 -5.23 -13.89
C ILE A 546 -45.03 -6.04 -14.37
N ASP A 547 -44.80 -7.30 -14.72
CA ASP A 547 -45.86 -8.30 -14.93
C ASP A 547 -46.02 -9.11 -13.64
N LEU A 548 -47.22 -9.12 -13.09
CA LEU A 548 -47.59 -9.84 -11.86
C LEU A 548 -48.27 -11.19 -12.16
N GLY A 549 -48.30 -11.62 -13.42
CA GLY A 549 -48.99 -12.82 -13.91
C GLY A 549 -50.46 -12.60 -14.24
N PHE A 550 -51.01 -11.42 -13.94
CA PHE A 550 -52.40 -11.02 -14.23
C PHE A 550 -52.53 -9.69 -14.98
N GLY A 551 -51.41 -9.02 -15.31
CA GLY A 551 -51.39 -7.77 -16.06
C GLY A 551 -50.03 -7.07 -15.99
N GLU A 552 -49.74 -6.27 -17.02
CA GLU A 552 -48.59 -5.35 -17.06
C GLU A 552 -48.95 -4.04 -16.33
N TYR A 553 -48.07 -3.61 -15.43
CA TYR A 553 -48.16 -2.36 -14.68
C TYR A 553 -46.86 -1.56 -14.80
N GLU A 554 -46.94 -0.24 -14.68
CA GLU A 554 -45.78 0.66 -14.60
C GLU A 554 -45.53 1.05 -13.13
N LEU A 555 -44.43 0.58 -12.56
CA LEU A 555 -44.03 0.85 -11.18
C LEU A 555 -43.23 2.15 -11.10
N ASN A 556 -43.68 3.03 -10.20
CA ASN A 556 -43.02 4.26 -9.79
C ASN A 556 -42.65 4.14 -8.30
N ILE A 557 -41.43 4.52 -7.94
CA ILE A 557 -40.90 4.45 -6.58
C ILE A 557 -40.34 5.83 -6.20
N ASP A 558 -40.86 6.39 -5.11
CA ASP A 558 -40.30 7.53 -4.39
C ASP A 558 -39.68 7.03 -3.08
N ILE A 559 -38.44 7.45 -2.83
CA ILE A 559 -37.69 7.14 -1.60
C ILE A 559 -37.10 8.39 -0.94
N GLN A 560 -37.50 9.60 -1.36
CA GLN A 560 -36.96 10.90 -0.94
C GLN A 560 -36.94 11.13 0.59
N SER A 561 -37.81 10.44 1.34
CA SER A 561 -37.91 10.60 2.80
C SER A 561 -37.64 9.30 3.59
N THR A 562 -36.93 8.35 2.97
CA THR A 562 -36.52 7.08 3.59
C THR A 562 -35.56 7.33 4.77
N PRO A 563 -35.84 6.82 5.98
CA PRO A 563 -34.99 7.00 7.16
C PRO A 563 -33.75 6.07 7.16
N PHE A 564 -32.80 6.37 6.29
CA PHE A 564 -31.53 5.67 6.06
C PHE A 564 -30.47 5.94 7.15
N PHE A 565 -29.73 4.90 7.54
CA PHE A 565 -28.59 4.93 8.46
C PHE A 565 -27.52 3.91 8.06
N ALA A 566 -26.43 4.37 7.44
CA ALA A 566 -25.20 3.60 7.25
C ALA A 566 -24.36 3.56 8.55
N GLU A 567 -23.80 2.40 8.86
CA GLU A 567 -22.94 2.13 10.03
C GLU A 567 -21.71 1.32 9.56
N SER A 568 -20.51 1.64 10.07
CA SER A 568 -19.28 0.89 9.80
C SER A 568 -18.99 -0.13 10.90
N GLU A 569 -18.36 -1.24 10.54
CA GLU A 569 -17.66 -2.11 11.49
C GLU A 569 -16.26 -1.56 11.78
N ILE A 570 -15.62 -2.05 12.85
CA ILE A 570 -14.19 -1.83 13.13
C ILE A 570 -13.41 -3.01 12.56
N TYR A 571 -12.44 -2.72 11.70
CA TYR A 571 -11.62 -3.67 10.99
C TYR A 571 -10.27 -3.83 11.70
N GLU A 572 -10.00 -5.04 12.21
CA GLU A 572 -8.72 -5.42 12.83
C GLU A 572 -7.86 -6.25 11.85
N ILE A 573 -6.56 -6.36 12.11
CA ILE A 573 -5.65 -7.19 11.31
C ILE A 573 -5.99 -8.67 11.54
N PRO A 574 -6.19 -9.50 10.49
CA PRO A 574 -6.46 -10.92 10.64
C PRO A 574 -5.32 -11.68 11.33
N ASP A 575 -5.65 -12.63 12.22
CA ASP A 575 -4.71 -13.53 12.92
C ASP A 575 -3.83 -14.39 11.98
N THR A 576 -4.17 -14.46 10.69
CA THR A 576 -3.49 -15.30 9.69
C THR A 576 -2.62 -14.48 8.74
N VAL A 577 -1.35 -14.91 8.60
CA VAL A 577 -0.37 -14.32 7.66
C VAL A 577 -0.75 -14.60 6.19
N SER A 578 -1.44 -15.71 5.92
CA SER A 578 -2.06 -15.97 4.62
C SER A 578 -3.48 -15.36 4.60
N PRO A 579 -3.83 -14.53 3.60
CA PRO A 579 -5.15 -13.93 3.51
C PRO A 579 -6.20 -14.89 2.93
N SER A 580 -7.47 -14.61 3.24
CA SER A 580 -8.66 -15.29 2.72
C SER A 580 -9.75 -14.27 2.38
N ASP A 581 -10.66 -14.65 1.48
CA ASP A 581 -11.88 -13.90 1.13
C ASP A 581 -13.15 -14.46 1.81
N LEU A 582 -13.04 -15.58 2.54
CA LEU A 582 -14.18 -16.32 3.10
C LEU A 582 -14.96 -15.51 4.16
N ASN A 583 -14.28 -14.62 4.88
CA ASN A 583 -14.89 -13.65 5.79
C ASN A 583 -15.06 -12.32 5.04
N PRO A 584 -16.25 -11.89 4.59
CA PRO A 584 -16.39 -10.64 3.85
C PRO A 584 -16.03 -9.39 4.68
N ILE A 585 -15.77 -8.27 4.01
CA ILE A 585 -15.93 -6.91 4.57
C ILE A 585 -17.42 -6.59 4.52
N ASN A 586 -18.03 -6.17 5.63
CA ASN A 586 -19.45 -5.87 5.72
C ASN A 586 -19.72 -4.37 5.87
N PHE A 587 -20.34 -3.76 4.86
CA PHE A 587 -20.92 -2.41 4.99
C PHE A 587 -22.42 -2.53 5.25
N SER A 588 -22.86 -2.10 6.43
CA SER A 588 -24.26 -2.23 6.86
C SER A 588 -25.02 -0.92 6.76
N VAL A 589 -26.17 -0.97 6.11
CA VAL A 589 -27.16 0.11 6.02
C VAL A 589 -28.45 -0.37 6.68
N SER A 590 -29.09 0.49 7.46
CA SER A 590 -30.40 0.19 8.04
C SER A 590 -31.42 1.29 7.78
N ILE A 591 -32.68 0.89 7.56
CA ILE A 591 -33.84 1.74 7.39
C ILE A 591 -34.70 1.55 8.65
N ARG A 592 -34.88 2.61 9.45
CA ARG A 592 -35.47 2.51 10.80
C ARG A 592 -36.77 3.33 10.90
N ASN A 593 -37.89 2.68 11.25
CA ASN A 593 -39.23 3.28 11.37
C ASN A 593 -39.77 3.87 10.05
N ALA A 594 -39.64 3.12 8.96
CA ALA A 594 -40.21 3.49 7.66
C ALA A 594 -41.66 3.02 7.51
N GLU A 595 -42.42 3.77 6.74
CA GLU A 595 -43.77 3.46 6.27
C GLU A 595 -43.76 3.54 4.75
N MET A 596 -44.12 2.44 4.12
CA MET A 596 -44.21 2.27 2.66
C MET A 596 -45.68 2.33 2.29
N SER A 597 -46.11 3.35 1.54
CA SER A 597 -47.44 3.43 0.97
C SER A 597 -47.44 2.94 -0.48
N ILE A 598 -48.44 2.13 -0.85
CA ILE A 598 -48.56 1.54 -2.19
C ILE A 598 -49.93 1.87 -2.77
N ALA A 599 -49.98 2.78 -3.74
CA ALA A 599 -51.20 3.17 -4.47
C ALA A 599 -51.22 2.54 -5.88
N SER A 600 -52.41 2.19 -6.39
CA SER A 600 -52.59 1.67 -7.77
C SER A 600 -53.63 2.48 -8.54
N LYS A 601 -53.27 3.01 -9.71
CA LYS A 601 -54.09 3.94 -10.50
C LYS A 601 -53.76 3.86 -11.99
N ASN A 602 -54.76 3.58 -12.84
CA ASN A 602 -54.60 3.57 -14.31
C ASN A 602 -53.46 2.66 -14.86
N ASN A 603 -53.19 1.50 -14.22
CA ASN A 603 -52.02 0.62 -14.45
C ASN A 603 -50.67 1.17 -13.97
N GLU A 604 -50.61 2.38 -13.39
CA GLU A 604 -49.45 2.85 -12.61
C GLU A 604 -49.57 2.29 -11.17
N ILE A 605 -48.47 1.74 -10.63
CA ILE A 605 -48.30 1.44 -9.21
C ILE A 605 -47.34 2.48 -8.65
N ASN A 606 -47.77 3.31 -7.72
CA ASN A 606 -46.94 4.31 -7.06
C ASN A 606 -46.60 3.82 -5.65
N LEU A 607 -45.32 3.85 -5.31
CA LEU A 607 -44.75 3.31 -4.07
C LEU A 607 -43.93 4.43 -3.43
N ASP A 608 -44.36 4.93 -2.27
CA ASP A 608 -43.71 6.04 -1.55
C ASP A 608 -43.21 5.55 -0.19
N VAL A 609 -41.93 5.78 0.12
CA VAL A 609 -41.28 5.40 1.37
C VAL A 609 -40.92 6.63 2.20
N HIS A 610 -41.63 6.79 3.31
CA HIS A 610 -41.44 7.90 4.25
C HIS A 610 -41.21 7.43 5.69
N ARG A 611 -40.85 8.35 6.60
CA ARG A 611 -40.90 8.07 8.05
C ARG A 611 -42.35 7.92 8.50
N SER A 612 -42.65 6.90 9.33
CA SER A 612 -44.04 6.63 9.74
C SER A 612 -44.69 7.80 10.51
N HIS A 613 -45.95 8.08 10.18
CA HIS A 613 -46.72 9.19 10.76
C HIS A 613 -48.20 8.83 11.01
N VAL A 614 -48.56 8.60 12.28
CA VAL A 614 -49.90 8.13 12.68
C VAL A 614 -50.97 9.25 12.61
N ASN A 615 -51.82 9.22 11.57
CA ASN A 615 -53.21 9.74 11.60
C ASN A 615 -54.00 9.42 10.31
N SER A 616 -55.16 8.77 10.43
CA SER A 616 -56.12 8.60 9.31
C SER A 616 -57.57 8.41 9.79
N ILE A 617 -58.57 8.87 9.01
CA ILE A 617 -60.01 8.54 9.18
C ILE A 617 -60.78 8.74 7.84
N PHE A 618 -61.76 7.87 7.53
CA PHE A 618 -63.02 8.12 6.76
C PHE A 618 -63.26 7.53 5.32
N MET A 619 -63.33 6.19 5.14
CA MET A 619 -64.16 5.46 4.13
C MET A 619 -63.82 5.67 2.61
N ASN A 620 -64.02 4.74 1.65
CA ASN A 620 -64.83 3.52 1.61
C ASN A 620 -64.51 2.66 0.34
N PHE A 621 -64.59 1.33 0.47
CA PHE A 621 -64.83 0.34 -0.61
C PHE A 621 -63.73 0.11 -1.70
N PHE A 622 -63.10 -1.07 -1.61
CA PHE A 622 -62.21 -1.66 -2.63
C PHE A 622 -62.90 -2.86 -3.32
N GLU A 623 -62.94 -2.91 -4.65
CA GLU A 623 -63.40 -4.12 -5.39
C GLU A 623 -62.22 -5.08 -5.62
N TRP A 624 -62.31 -6.32 -5.14
CA TRP A 624 -61.21 -7.29 -5.17
C TRP A 624 -61.10 -8.00 -6.54
N PRO A 625 -59.98 -7.87 -7.28
CA PRO A 625 -59.81 -8.52 -8.59
C PRO A 625 -59.48 -10.02 -8.50
N PHE A 626 -59.09 -10.53 -7.32
CA PHE A 626 -58.43 -11.82 -7.12
C PHE A 626 -59.33 -13.07 -7.13
N GLY A 627 -60.61 -12.94 -7.51
CA GLY A 627 -61.54 -14.07 -7.64
C GLY A 627 -62.37 -14.34 -6.38
N SER A 628 -62.80 -15.60 -6.17
CA SER A 628 -63.65 -15.94 -5.02
C SER A 628 -62.83 -16.14 -3.73
N PRO A 629 -63.34 -15.73 -2.56
CA PRO A 629 -62.65 -15.90 -1.29
C PRO A 629 -62.68 -17.35 -0.81
N ILE A 630 -61.51 -17.86 -0.41
CA ILE A 630 -61.30 -19.18 0.19
C ILE A 630 -60.90 -18.98 1.66
N THR A 631 -61.66 -19.57 2.58
CA THR A 631 -61.47 -19.45 4.04
C THR A 631 -60.62 -20.57 4.61
N SER A 632 -59.73 -20.25 5.55
CA SER A 632 -58.98 -21.21 6.38
C SER A 632 -59.19 -20.93 7.88
N ASP A 633 -58.56 -21.75 8.73
CA ASP A 633 -58.52 -21.51 10.19
C ASP A 633 -57.68 -20.27 10.58
N TYR A 634 -56.74 -19.85 9.72
CA TYR A 634 -55.92 -18.65 9.94
C TYR A 634 -56.59 -17.38 9.37
N GLY A 635 -57.24 -17.48 8.22
CA GLY A 635 -57.72 -16.29 7.52
C GLY A 635 -58.46 -16.52 6.20
N LEU A 636 -58.24 -15.59 5.27
CA LEU A 636 -58.80 -15.56 3.92
C LEU A 636 -57.69 -15.46 2.88
N THR A 637 -57.80 -16.30 1.85
CA THR A 637 -57.01 -16.23 0.61
C THR A 637 -57.99 -16.26 -0.58
N PHE A 638 -57.52 -16.22 -1.83
CA PHE A 638 -58.41 -16.06 -2.99
C PHE A 638 -58.12 -17.08 -4.09
N GLU A 639 -59.17 -17.53 -4.79
CA GLU A 639 -59.12 -18.59 -5.79
C GLU A 639 -58.20 -18.28 -7.00
N LYS A 640 -57.75 -17.03 -7.15
CA LYS A 640 -56.72 -16.60 -8.12
C LYS A 640 -55.64 -15.72 -7.49
N SER A 641 -55.25 -15.95 -6.23
CA SER A 641 -54.17 -15.21 -5.56
C SER A 641 -52.75 -15.64 -5.94
N GLN A 642 -52.57 -16.62 -6.84
CA GLN A 642 -51.25 -17.11 -7.20
C GLN A 642 -50.52 -16.07 -8.05
N MET A 643 -49.64 -15.32 -7.40
CA MET A 643 -48.75 -14.37 -8.03
C MET A 643 -47.55 -15.11 -8.62
N GLN A 644 -47.09 -14.67 -9.78
CA GLN A 644 -45.91 -15.18 -10.45
C GLN A 644 -45.01 -14.01 -10.82
N GLN A 645 -43.74 -14.08 -10.46
CA GLN A 645 -42.75 -13.04 -10.75
C GLN A 645 -41.47 -13.67 -11.32
N GLN A 646 -40.88 -13.02 -12.31
CA GLN A 646 -39.59 -13.42 -12.88
C GLN A 646 -38.48 -12.58 -12.24
N ILE A 647 -37.60 -13.21 -11.47
CA ILE A 647 -36.46 -12.57 -10.83
C ILE A 647 -35.23 -12.77 -11.72
N PHE A 648 -34.59 -11.67 -12.11
CA PHE A 648 -33.36 -11.71 -12.89
C PHE A 648 -32.12 -11.72 -11.97
N PRO A 649 -31.03 -12.42 -12.35
CA PRO A 649 -29.75 -12.31 -11.68
C PRO A 649 -29.22 -10.88 -11.73
N ILE A 650 -28.43 -10.48 -10.73
CA ILE A 650 -27.83 -9.15 -10.66
C ILE A 650 -26.53 -9.14 -11.47
N MET A 651 -26.39 -8.19 -12.39
CA MET A 651 -25.19 -8.00 -13.20
C MET A 651 -25.00 -6.52 -13.53
N GLU A 652 -23.90 -5.94 -13.05
CA GLU A 652 -23.60 -4.51 -13.19
C GLU A 652 -22.18 -4.32 -13.73
N HIS A 653 -21.92 -3.19 -14.37
CA HIS A 653 -20.59 -2.83 -14.89
C HIS A 653 -20.13 -1.58 -14.13
N THR A 654 -19.10 -1.75 -13.33
CA THR A 654 -18.55 -0.71 -12.43
C THR A 654 -17.07 -0.47 -12.74
N ILE A 655 -16.47 0.51 -12.06
CA ILE A 655 -15.01 0.70 -12.07
C ILE A 655 -14.25 -0.53 -11.53
N PHE A 656 -14.88 -1.34 -10.67
CA PHE A 656 -14.36 -2.62 -10.14
C PHE A 656 -14.67 -3.82 -11.06
N GLY A 657 -14.92 -3.55 -12.34
CA GLY A 657 -15.29 -4.53 -13.36
C GLY A 657 -16.76 -4.95 -13.30
N THR A 658 -17.04 -6.12 -13.89
CA THR A 658 -18.40 -6.68 -14.01
C THR A 658 -18.81 -7.44 -12.76
N ILE A 659 -19.50 -6.76 -11.85
CA ILE A 659 -20.10 -7.37 -10.65
C ILE A 659 -21.25 -8.30 -11.09
N ARG A 660 -21.32 -9.49 -10.48
CA ARG A 660 -22.31 -10.54 -10.75
C ARG A 660 -22.82 -11.12 -9.43
N SER A 661 -23.43 -10.27 -8.62
CA SER A 661 -23.71 -10.51 -7.21
C SER A 661 -24.89 -11.45 -6.96
N SER A 662 -24.83 -12.18 -5.85
CA SER A 662 -25.99 -12.82 -5.24
C SER A 662 -26.56 -11.93 -4.13
N ALA A 663 -27.87 -11.72 -4.12
CA ALA A 663 -28.58 -11.12 -2.99
C ALA A 663 -29.34 -12.20 -2.21
N LEU A 664 -29.10 -12.29 -0.90
CA LEU A 664 -29.87 -13.09 0.05
C LEU A 664 -30.97 -12.22 0.66
N ILE A 665 -32.21 -12.49 0.30
CA ILE A 665 -33.39 -11.74 0.76
C ILE A 665 -34.04 -12.53 1.90
N ILE A 666 -34.17 -11.90 3.07
CA ILE A 666 -34.79 -12.46 4.27
C ILE A 666 -35.97 -11.55 4.64
N ILE A 667 -37.20 -12.06 4.60
CA ILE A 667 -38.40 -11.28 4.94
C ILE A 667 -39.11 -11.93 6.13
N HIS A 668 -39.13 -11.21 7.25
CA HIS A 668 -39.92 -11.55 8.43
C HIS A 668 -41.34 -10.98 8.26
N MET A 669 -42.32 -11.87 8.15
CA MET A 669 -43.72 -11.52 7.92
C MET A 669 -44.40 -11.00 9.22
N PRO A 670 -45.38 -10.09 9.11
CA PRO A 670 -46.15 -9.61 10.25
C PRO A 670 -47.18 -10.66 10.69
N ASP A 671 -47.68 -10.57 11.93
CA ASP A 671 -48.73 -11.44 12.46
C ASP A 671 -50.01 -11.46 11.58
N GLU A 672 -50.23 -10.38 10.82
CA GLU A 672 -51.39 -10.14 9.96
C GLU A 672 -51.41 -10.90 8.63
N LEU A 673 -50.24 -11.29 8.08
CA LEU A 673 -50.10 -11.94 6.77
C LEU A 673 -49.33 -13.26 6.84
N ARG A 674 -49.66 -14.18 5.92
CA ARG A 674 -48.91 -15.41 5.72
C ARG A 674 -48.81 -15.80 4.23
N LEU A 675 -47.67 -16.33 3.82
CA LEU A 675 -47.49 -17.05 2.58
C LEU A 675 -47.95 -18.51 2.76
N THR A 676 -48.93 -18.96 2.00
CA THR A 676 -49.44 -20.35 2.04
C THR A 676 -48.65 -21.30 1.14
N SER A 677 -48.01 -20.76 0.12
CA SER A 677 -47.05 -21.44 -0.76
C SER A 677 -46.01 -20.44 -1.25
N PHE A 678 -44.76 -20.88 -1.37
CA PHE A 678 -43.71 -20.21 -2.14
C PHE A 678 -42.93 -21.31 -2.86
N GLU A 679 -42.90 -21.28 -4.19
CA GLU A 679 -42.15 -22.22 -5.03
C GLU A 679 -41.25 -21.42 -5.99
N SER A 680 -39.94 -21.66 -5.88
CA SER A 680 -38.90 -21.16 -6.78
C SER A 680 -38.60 -22.23 -7.83
N SER A 681 -38.55 -21.87 -9.11
CA SER A 681 -38.28 -22.82 -10.20
C SER A 681 -36.86 -23.42 -10.16
N SER A 682 -35.94 -22.70 -9.51
CA SER A 682 -34.54 -23.09 -9.27
C SER A 682 -34.32 -23.68 -7.86
N GLY A 683 -35.34 -23.67 -7.00
CA GLY A 683 -35.26 -24.16 -5.62
C GLY A 683 -34.52 -23.23 -4.64
N LEU A 684 -34.35 -21.96 -4.98
CA LEU A 684 -33.49 -21.00 -4.28
C LEU A 684 -34.15 -20.30 -3.07
N GLY A 685 -35.37 -20.69 -2.69
CA GLY A 685 -36.08 -20.08 -1.56
C GLY A 685 -36.87 -21.07 -0.73
N ASN A 686 -37.02 -20.75 0.55
CA ASN A 686 -37.62 -21.59 1.58
C ASN A 686 -38.45 -20.73 2.56
N ILE A 687 -39.49 -21.34 3.13
CA ILE A 687 -40.30 -20.76 4.21
C ILE A 687 -39.91 -21.46 5.51
N THR A 688 -39.57 -20.67 6.53
CA THR A 688 -39.34 -21.15 7.90
C THR A 688 -40.26 -20.43 8.88
N GLU A 689 -40.32 -20.90 10.13
CA GLU A 689 -41.11 -20.28 11.20
C GLU A 689 -40.21 -20.05 12.42
N THR A 690 -39.96 -18.78 12.75
CA THR A 690 -38.99 -18.35 13.77
C THR A 690 -39.71 -17.46 14.77
N ASN A 691 -39.63 -17.80 16.06
CA ASN A 691 -40.33 -17.10 17.15
C ASN A 691 -41.87 -16.97 16.97
N GLY A 692 -42.49 -17.83 16.15
CA GLY A 692 -43.92 -17.78 15.82
C GLY A 692 -44.29 -16.79 14.71
N ARG A 693 -43.30 -16.22 14.01
CA ARG A 693 -43.48 -15.49 12.76
C ARG A 693 -42.92 -16.29 11.59
N GLN A 694 -43.52 -16.10 10.42
CA GLN A 694 -43.04 -16.72 9.19
C GLN A 694 -41.86 -15.93 8.63
N VAL A 695 -40.79 -16.62 8.24
CA VAL A 695 -39.61 -16.02 7.62
C VAL A 695 -39.42 -16.66 6.25
N LEU A 696 -39.50 -15.83 5.20
CA LEU A 696 -39.10 -16.20 3.85
C LEU A 696 -37.60 -15.93 3.69
N THR A 697 -36.85 -16.93 3.26
CA THR A 697 -35.45 -16.77 2.84
C THR A 697 -35.34 -17.15 1.37
N TYR A 698 -34.79 -16.26 0.54
CA TYR A 698 -34.65 -16.45 -0.90
C TYR A 698 -33.33 -15.90 -1.40
N LEU A 699 -32.55 -16.72 -2.09
CA LEU A 699 -31.31 -16.34 -2.75
C LEU A 699 -31.62 -15.99 -4.22
N THR A 700 -31.19 -14.83 -4.70
CA THR A 700 -31.33 -14.52 -6.14
C THR A 700 -30.48 -15.45 -6.98
N PRO A 701 -30.93 -15.85 -8.18
CA PRO A 701 -30.09 -16.61 -9.10
C PRO A 701 -28.85 -15.80 -9.51
N ILE A 702 -27.80 -16.50 -9.94
CA ILE A 702 -26.54 -15.92 -10.40
C ILE A 702 -26.19 -16.35 -11.83
N CYS A 703 -25.30 -15.60 -12.48
CA CYS A 703 -24.88 -15.84 -13.86
C CYS A 703 -23.35 -15.91 -14.04
N PRO A 704 -22.64 -16.81 -13.31
CA PRO A 704 -21.17 -16.78 -13.19
C PRO A 704 -20.43 -16.79 -14.53
N ASP A 705 -20.85 -17.64 -15.48
CA ASP A 705 -20.22 -17.77 -16.81
C ASP A 705 -20.67 -16.69 -17.83
N SER A 706 -21.41 -15.66 -17.42
CA SER A 706 -21.98 -14.68 -18.37
C SER A 706 -21.09 -13.45 -18.59
N GLU A 707 -20.55 -13.34 -19.79
CA GLU A 707 -19.84 -12.14 -20.29
C GLU A 707 -20.79 -10.96 -20.62
N SER A 708 -22.10 -11.20 -20.80
CA SER A 708 -23.04 -10.14 -21.15
C SER A 708 -24.45 -10.36 -20.59
N TRP A 709 -25.19 -9.25 -20.40
CA TRP A 709 -26.56 -9.26 -19.90
C TRP A 709 -27.51 -10.17 -20.69
N ASN A 710 -27.36 -10.22 -22.01
CA ASN A 710 -28.17 -11.08 -22.88
C ASN A 710 -27.94 -12.59 -22.67
N ASN A 711 -26.83 -12.97 -22.03
CA ASN A 711 -26.62 -14.33 -21.52
C ASN A 711 -27.08 -14.44 -20.07
N CYS A 712 -26.69 -13.49 -19.21
CA CYS A 712 -27.03 -13.48 -17.79
C CYS A 712 -28.54 -13.57 -17.54
N LYS A 713 -29.36 -12.78 -18.25
CA LYS A 713 -30.83 -12.75 -18.14
C LYS A 713 -31.51 -14.11 -18.35
N LYS A 714 -30.85 -15.08 -18.98
CA LYS A 714 -31.38 -16.45 -19.19
C LYS A 714 -31.40 -17.27 -17.90
N ASN A 715 -30.58 -16.92 -16.91
CA ASN A 715 -30.57 -17.53 -15.58
C ASN A 715 -31.62 -16.91 -14.65
N SER A 716 -32.74 -16.39 -15.19
CA SER A 716 -33.83 -15.88 -14.37
C SER A 716 -34.54 -17.01 -13.62
N ASP A 717 -34.82 -16.82 -12.34
CA ASP A 717 -35.73 -17.69 -11.61
C ASP A 717 -37.17 -17.21 -11.76
N ILE A 718 -38.12 -18.15 -11.69
CA ILE A 718 -39.54 -17.87 -11.61
C ILE A 718 -40.00 -18.26 -10.21
N ILE A 719 -40.42 -17.27 -9.44
CA ILE A 719 -41.05 -17.48 -8.13
C ILE A 719 -42.56 -17.45 -8.30
N THR A 720 -43.27 -18.36 -7.60
CA THR A 720 -44.72 -18.32 -7.49
C THR A 720 -45.14 -18.40 -6.03
N TYR A 721 -46.10 -17.57 -5.62
CA TYR A 721 -46.51 -17.46 -4.22
C TYR A 721 -47.99 -17.13 -4.05
N ASN A 722 -48.53 -17.45 -2.88
CA ASN A 722 -49.92 -17.14 -2.49
C ASN A 722 -49.94 -16.44 -1.13
N ILE A 723 -50.68 -15.33 -1.02
CA ILE A 723 -50.87 -14.56 0.22
C ILE A 723 -52.20 -14.95 0.89
N GLU A 724 -52.18 -15.02 2.21
CA GLU A 724 -53.33 -15.27 3.07
C GLU A 724 -53.37 -14.19 4.18
N TYR A 725 -54.52 -13.55 4.33
CA TYR A 725 -54.77 -12.45 5.26
C TYR A 725 -55.46 -12.97 6.51
N SER A 726 -54.88 -12.73 7.70
CA SER A 726 -55.42 -13.25 8.96
C SER A 726 -56.84 -12.77 9.27
N TRP A 727 -57.62 -13.60 9.98
CA TRP A 727 -58.93 -13.17 10.50
C TRP A 727 -58.82 -11.95 11.42
N LYS A 728 -57.73 -11.84 12.20
CA LYS A 728 -57.43 -10.70 13.09
C LYS A 728 -57.41 -9.38 12.31
N PHE A 729 -56.61 -9.32 11.25
CA PHE A 729 -56.51 -8.16 10.34
C PHE A 729 -57.88 -7.77 9.79
N ILE A 730 -58.61 -8.74 9.23
CA ILE A 730 -59.90 -8.51 8.56
C ILE A 730 -60.98 -8.04 9.55
N PHE A 731 -60.98 -8.54 10.79
CA PHE A 731 -61.90 -8.04 11.83
C PHE A 731 -61.52 -6.64 12.33
N ILE A 732 -60.24 -6.26 12.34
CA ILE A 732 -59.80 -4.91 12.73
C ILE A 732 -60.29 -3.88 11.70
N GLU A 733 -60.01 -4.09 10.42
CA GLU A 733 -60.42 -3.16 9.34
C GLU A 733 -61.95 -3.08 9.19
N LEU A 734 -62.68 -4.18 9.44
CA LEU A 734 -64.15 -4.17 9.42
C LEU A 734 -64.81 -3.59 10.69
N MET A 735 -64.07 -3.37 11.79
CA MET A 735 -64.68 -2.94 13.06
C MET A 735 -65.22 -1.50 13.05
N PRO A 736 -64.54 -0.48 12.46
CA PRO A 736 -65.10 0.86 12.28
C PRO A 736 -66.46 0.82 11.56
N HIS A 737 -66.57 0.04 10.48
CA HIS A 737 -67.81 -0.16 9.74
C HIS A 737 -68.91 -0.77 10.62
N LEU A 738 -68.60 -1.82 11.40
CA LEU A 738 -69.55 -2.43 12.33
C LEU A 738 -70.01 -1.47 13.44
N ILE A 739 -69.14 -0.58 13.92
CA ILE A 739 -69.49 0.47 14.89
C ILE A 739 -70.43 1.51 14.25
N ILE A 740 -70.13 1.96 13.02
CA ILE A 740 -70.99 2.89 12.28
C ILE A 740 -72.37 2.27 12.02
N TYR A 741 -72.45 1.05 11.48
CA TYR A 741 -73.72 0.38 11.21
C TYR A 741 -74.52 0.08 12.47
N SER A 742 -73.88 -0.37 13.57
CA SER A 742 -74.58 -0.61 14.84
C SER A 742 -75.09 0.68 15.49
N SER A 743 -74.36 1.80 15.38
CA SER A 743 -74.83 3.11 15.84
C SER A 743 -76.06 3.59 15.05
N LEU A 744 -76.04 3.45 13.73
CA LEU A 744 -77.18 3.76 12.85
C LEU A 744 -78.40 2.89 13.16
N LEU A 745 -78.19 1.57 13.34
CA LEU A 745 -79.25 0.63 13.70
C LEU A 745 -79.83 0.96 15.09
N GLY A 746 -78.99 1.37 16.04
CA GLY A 746 -79.38 1.84 17.37
C GLY A 746 -80.25 3.10 17.31
N VAL A 747 -79.84 4.12 16.57
CA VAL A 747 -80.63 5.35 16.36
C VAL A 747 -81.96 5.04 15.68
N LEU A 748 -81.98 4.12 14.71
CA LEU A 748 -83.19 3.70 14.00
C LEU A 748 -84.14 2.93 14.92
N MET A 749 -83.63 2.01 15.75
CA MET A 749 -84.39 1.33 16.80
C MET A 749 -84.95 2.31 17.85
N VAL A 750 -84.16 3.29 18.30
CA VAL A 750 -84.61 4.33 19.24
C VAL A 750 -85.72 5.17 18.62
N ARG A 751 -85.61 5.56 17.33
CA ARG A 751 -86.69 6.24 16.59
C ARG A 751 -87.95 5.38 16.48
N LEU A 752 -87.83 4.08 16.17
CA LEU A 752 -88.97 3.16 16.11
C LEU A 752 -89.66 2.97 17.47
N LEU A 753 -88.89 2.82 18.56
CA LEU A 753 -89.40 2.71 19.92
C LEU A 753 -90.06 4.01 20.39
N ARG A 754 -89.47 5.17 20.06
CA ARG A 754 -90.04 6.49 20.33
C ARG A 754 -91.36 6.70 19.58
N ASN A 755 -91.40 6.45 18.27
CA ASN A 755 -92.64 6.53 17.47
C ASN A 755 -93.73 5.56 17.98
N ARG A 756 -93.35 4.38 18.51
CA ARG A 756 -94.29 3.46 19.17
C ARG A 756 -94.79 3.97 20.52
N LYS A 757 -93.97 4.66 21.32
CA LYS A 757 -94.39 5.32 22.57
C LYS A 757 -95.30 6.52 22.30
N GLU A 758 -94.96 7.37 21.32
CA GLU A 758 -95.76 8.54 20.93
C GLU A 758 -97.14 8.13 20.40
N LYS A 759 -97.22 7.11 19.53
CA LYS A 759 -98.52 6.54 19.08
C LYS A 759 -99.32 5.87 20.20
N ARG A 760 -98.69 5.40 21.29
CA ARG A 760 -99.40 4.93 22.49
C ARG A 760 -99.94 6.09 23.32
N LYS A 761 -99.17 7.18 23.50
CA LYS A 761 -99.66 8.40 24.17
C LYS A 761 -100.85 9.03 23.43
N GLN A 762 -100.76 9.16 22.10
CA GLN A 762 -101.87 9.69 21.29
C GLN A 762 -103.17 8.88 21.43
N LYS A 763 -103.08 7.55 21.59
CA LYS A 763 -104.28 6.72 21.85
C LYS A 763 -104.88 6.95 23.23
N MET A 764 -104.08 7.16 24.27
CA MET A 764 -104.60 7.44 25.62
C MET A 764 -105.27 8.82 25.68
N ILE A 765 -104.65 9.85 25.09
CA ILE A 765 -105.22 11.21 25.02
C ILE A 765 -106.56 11.23 24.26
N LEU A 766 -106.68 10.46 23.17
CA LEU A 766 -107.93 10.37 22.41
C LEU A 766 -109.04 9.65 23.20
N GLN A 767 -108.67 8.72 24.08
CA GLN A 767 -109.59 7.98 24.93
C GLN A 767 -110.06 8.80 26.16
N GLU A 768 -109.17 9.59 26.76
CA GLU A 768 -109.55 10.63 27.76
C GLU A 768 -110.51 11.66 27.15
N LEU A 769 -110.35 12.00 25.87
CA LEU A 769 -111.21 12.96 25.19
C LEU A 769 -112.62 12.40 24.91
N GLU A 770 -112.73 11.11 24.54
CA GLU A 770 -114.03 10.42 24.46
C GLU A 770 -114.73 10.36 25.83
N GLU A 771 -114.00 10.04 26.91
CA GLU A 771 -114.58 10.05 28.27
C GLU A 771 -115.03 11.47 28.70
N SER A 772 -114.27 12.52 28.37
CA SER A 772 -114.67 13.90 28.68
C SER A 772 -115.98 14.32 28.01
N GLN A 773 -116.18 13.95 26.73
CA GLN A 773 -117.41 14.27 25.99
C GLN A 773 -118.61 13.50 26.57
N LEU A 774 -118.40 12.24 26.97
CA LEU A 774 -119.41 11.44 27.66
C LEU A 774 -119.81 12.01 29.03
N THR A 775 -118.87 12.63 29.76
CA THR A 775 -119.20 13.36 31.00
C THR A 775 -119.91 14.69 30.75
N GLU A 776 -119.62 15.38 29.64
CA GLU A 776 -120.24 16.66 29.29
C GLU A 776 -121.72 16.48 28.88
N GLU A 777 -122.04 15.45 28.08
CA GLU A 777 -123.44 15.12 27.75
C GLU A 777 -124.28 14.70 28.98
N VAL A 778 -123.66 14.06 29.98
CA VAL A 778 -124.34 13.66 31.23
C VAL A 778 -124.50 14.84 32.19
N ALA A 779 -123.53 15.74 32.28
CA ALA A 779 -123.60 16.91 33.19
C ALA A 779 -124.70 17.91 32.79
N VAL A 780 -124.94 18.09 31.48
CA VAL A 780 -125.94 19.03 30.94
C VAL A 780 -127.38 18.52 31.13
N ALA A 781 -127.60 17.23 31.41
CA ALA A 781 -128.92 16.64 31.59
C ALA A 781 -129.55 16.90 32.98
N GLU A 782 -128.73 16.98 34.03
CA GLU A 782 -129.21 16.94 35.43
C GLU A 782 -129.27 18.32 36.11
N PHE A 783 -128.47 19.31 35.66
CA PHE A 783 -128.43 20.65 36.27
C PHE A 783 -128.56 21.78 35.24
N GLY A 784 -129.69 22.50 35.32
CA GLY A 784 -129.96 23.69 34.50
C GLY A 784 -129.10 24.90 34.89
N ALA A 785 -128.81 25.75 33.91
CA ALA A 785 -127.85 26.85 34.04
C ALA A 785 -128.26 27.93 35.06
N MET A 786 -127.30 28.39 35.89
CA MET A 786 -127.35 29.73 36.46
C MET A 786 -125.98 30.38 36.72
N ASP A 787 -125.87 31.58 36.18
CA ASP A 787 -124.97 32.73 36.37
C ASP A 787 -123.82 32.78 37.41
N SER A 788 -122.78 33.53 36.99
CA SER A 788 -121.75 34.25 37.76
C SER A 788 -120.56 33.48 38.39
N PRO A 789 -119.38 34.13 38.56
CA PRO A 789 -118.09 33.42 38.72
C PRO A 789 -117.50 33.44 40.15
N VAL A 790 -116.67 32.44 40.46
CA VAL A 790 -115.78 32.43 41.65
C VAL A 790 -114.37 31.97 41.25
N VAL A 791 -113.36 32.67 41.77
CA VAL A 791 -111.91 32.40 41.60
C VAL A 791 -111.42 31.47 42.72
N MET A 792 -110.44 30.60 42.42
CA MET A 792 -109.62 29.90 43.43
C MET A 792 -108.14 29.89 43.01
N VAL A 793 -107.27 30.18 43.98
CA VAL A 793 -105.83 30.55 43.89
C VAL A 793 -105.22 30.22 45.27
N GLU A 794 -103.95 29.85 45.44
CA GLU A 794 -102.83 29.79 44.47
C GLU A 794 -102.50 28.32 44.06
N GLU A 795 -101.48 27.57 44.52
CA GLU A 795 -100.40 27.75 45.50
C GLU A 795 -99.04 27.22 44.98
N SER A 796 -97.95 27.63 45.63
CA SER A 796 -96.56 27.21 45.38
C SER A 796 -95.84 27.00 46.73
N PHE A 797 -94.50 26.90 46.76
CA PHE A 797 -93.67 26.51 47.92
C PHE A 797 -93.86 25.03 48.35
N PHE A 798 -92.90 24.34 48.98
CA PHE A 798 -91.61 24.73 49.61
C PHE A 798 -90.46 23.85 49.05
N ASP A 799 -89.16 24.11 49.25
CA ASP A 799 -88.34 25.33 49.51
C ASP A 799 -86.87 24.86 49.52
N ASP A 800 -85.90 25.77 49.38
CA ASP A 800 -84.47 25.42 49.36
C ASP A 800 -83.92 25.11 50.76
N ASN A 801 -82.69 24.56 50.85
CA ASN A 801 -81.65 25.03 51.78
C ASN A 801 -80.30 24.33 51.50
N GLU A 802 -79.25 25.13 51.34
CA GLU A 802 -77.84 24.69 51.39
C GLU A 802 -77.38 24.52 52.86
N PHE A 803 -76.26 23.83 53.08
CA PHE A 803 -75.28 24.25 54.09
C PHE A 803 -73.87 23.76 53.74
N GLU A 804 -72.87 24.59 54.01
CA GLU A 804 -71.42 24.31 53.88
C GLU A 804 -70.96 23.19 54.88
N LYS A 805 -69.72 22.65 54.91
CA LYS A 805 -68.41 23.34 54.77
C LYS A 805 -67.19 22.38 54.82
N TYR A 806 -66.18 22.60 53.95
CA TYR A 806 -64.70 22.39 54.08
C TYR A 806 -64.18 21.00 54.58
N ASP A 807 -62.94 20.55 54.38
CA ASP A 807 -61.60 21.11 54.04
C ASP A 807 -60.99 20.31 52.84
N ASP A 808 -60.19 20.87 51.92
CA ASP A 808 -58.74 21.20 52.00
C ASP A 808 -57.84 19.98 52.32
N LEU A 809 -56.68 19.70 51.70
CA LEU A 809 -55.84 20.28 50.62
C LEU A 809 -55.16 19.08 49.87
N ASP A 810 -54.29 19.16 48.86
CA ASP A 810 -53.42 20.23 48.29
C ASP A 810 -53.23 20.01 46.75
N GLU A 811 -52.37 20.77 46.06
CA GLU A 811 -52.29 20.87 44.58
C GLU A 811 -50.86 20.55 43.98
N PRO A 812 -50.19 21.29 43.05
CA PRO A 812 -49.94 20.80 41.67
C PRO A 812 -48.47 20.93 41.11
N ILE A 813 -48.34 20.78 39.77
CA ILE A 813 -47.26 21.22 38.84
C ILE A 813 -45.84 20.63 39.01
N THR A 814 -45.00 20.51 37.97
CA THR A 814 -45.12 20.86 36.52
C THR A 814 -44.90 19.67 35.61
#